data_AF-A0A2K4K2N3-F1
#
_entry.id   AF-A0A2K4K2N3-F1
#
_cell.length_a   1.000
_cell.length_b   1.000
_cell.length_c   1.000
_cell.angle_alpha   90.00
_cell.angle_beta   90.00
_cell.angle_gamma   90.00
#
_symmetry.space_group_name_H-M   'P 1'
#
loop_
_entity.id
_entity.type
_entity.pdbx_description
1 polymer ?
#
loop_
_entity_poly.entity_id
_entity_poly.type
_entity_poly.pdbx_seq_one_letter_code
_entity_poly.pdbx_strand_id
1 'polypeptide(L)'
;RETERLFSVHCELFVWNWYARYEHQLWLEIATTHGAPIRLPLLEDVRITPRQLDAQWNQIVPVVPFVALPGARSRHDLGTPVLCRSGFVYVFYRGRLWRELEVRQDGERTTYHDIDVSMFREGQDLCDDYRLAKGVALSDIWLPATWNRQPAETVQLCFSEIQLSAARVKRLEEDPELRARRCQSPALPCDSQTFERLFDPQPDGQAMLEAFGRFNAWDAQASDSATKASVTWHNLAERAFPLSLIAPQRARQSGFEYGLEHPGRYVCDLSGQFAAQRKFEARRCLAQWEQGATPDVPATFESSAWADCLATLLQRLQGKTPPDDEADLWQPQPSVVDVLETARQRRVCGVLLEDPRYRLRHLLSQIRQQQQLLALYAERASLYPHHASAVMVQQLIVPATLGGQKNPLHACFDKVKEAGRRDINRFTASAERALIWQQLNMAQALLAECLQQPVTQQTLADHLSQDGFDYLAALFAVSQTFAALATVPAQLDPLASNGDVTNALTGVSLYSPKASVGQTLLNDIAHDPAHPLHPMLWPAVDEAKLAAPYVPPTQTTLNEGDGHLRADDLAAFESHPGPYYPQVDHLDGHLLKDLLASGSLNSTLTGQSKAAAGSLIGIYENLAGALETASSAVNKPSGPHTDPAMPASTYLHGLGVGLLRSLMPKTFGDAHFIQRRDADPQHYYVFGLTDVPSGDQRPHRVMGQYLDAQGRPLKVRDDVLDTPYALRETHHTLLAIPLKHPTANNLSV
;
A
#
# COMPACT_ATOMS: atom_id res chain seq x y z
N ARG A 1 -39.54 -14.14 -30.44
CA ARG A 1 -38.09 -14.04 -30.69
C ARG A 1 -37.70 -12.59 -30.41
N GLU A 2 -37.54 -12.25 -29.15
CA GLU A 2 -36.91 -10.96 -28.80
C GLU A 2 -35.46 -11.06 -29.25
N THR A 3 -35.07 -10.23 -30.21
CA THR A 3 -33.67 -9.94 -30.48
C THR A 3 -32.99 -9.60 -29.16
N GLU A 4 -31.97 -10.35 -28.79
CA GLU A 4 -31.16 -10.16 -27.58
C GLU A 4 -30.60 -8.74 -27.57
N ARG A 5 -31.27 -7.82 -26.85
CA ARG A 5 -30.70 -6.50 -26.58
C ARG A 5 -29.64 -6.68 -25.49
N LEU A 6 -28.44 -6.18 -25.74
CA LEU A 6 -27.27 -6.21 -24.83
C LEU A 6 -27.58 -5.70 -23.42
N PHE A 7 -28.59 -4.83 -23.28
CA PHE A 7 -29.02 -4.18 -22.04
C PHE A 7 -30.38 -4.69 -21.51
N SER A 8 -30.87 -5.82 -22.02
CA SER A 8 -32.14 -6.41 -21.55
C SER A 8 -32.00 -7.00 -20.14
N VAL A 9 -32.85 -6.55 -19.22
CA VAL A 9 -32.96 -7.11 -17.86
C VAL A 9 -34.01 -8.23 -17.89
N HIS A 10 -33.73 -9.35 -17.24
CA HIS A 10 -34.71 -10.43 -17.05
C HIS A 10 -35.36 -10.32 -15.66
N CYS A 11 -36.68 -10.42 -15.59
CA CYS A 11 -37.43 -10.34 -14.33
C CYS A 11 -38.27 -11.60 -14.12
N GLU A 12 -38.22 -12.17 -12.92
CA GLU A 12 -39.08 -13.28 -12.50
C GLU A 12 -40.14 -12.78 -11.50
N LEU A 13 -41.40 -13.13 -11.74
CA LEU A 13 -42.53 -12.70 -10.90
C LEU A 13 -42.89 -13.78 -9.90
N PHE A 14 -42.73 -13.47 -8.61
CA PHE A 14 -43.22 -14.30 -7.51
C PHE A 14 -44.54 -13.74 -6.98
N VAL A 15 -45.55 -14.61 -6.85
CA VAL A 15 -46.89 -14.27 -6.33
C VAL A 15 -47.21 -15.20 -5.17
N TRP A 16 -47.63 -14.62 -4.05
CA TRP A 16 -48.04 -15.34 -2.84
C TRP A 16 -49.52 -15.14 -2.55
N ASN A 17 -50.13 -16.11 -1.88
CA ASN A 17 -51.48 -15.97 -1.36
C ASN A 17 -51.50 -14.95 -0.21
N TRP A 18 -52.47 -14.04 -0.22
CA TRP A 18 -52.58 -12.97 0.79
C TRP A 18 -53.76 -13.20 1.75
N TYR A 19 -53.52 -13.06 3.05
CA TYR A 19 -54.53 -13.26 4.10
C TYR A 19 -54.69 -12.04 5.00
N ALA A 20 -55.55 -11.09 4.64
CA ALA A 20 -55.69 -9.77 5.29
C ALA A 20 -55.85 -9.74 6.83
N ARG A 21 -56.11 -10.87 7.48
CA ARG A 21 -56.21 -11.01 8.95
C ARG A 21 -54.87 -11.11 9.68
N TYR A 22 -53.74 -11.25 8.97
CA TYR A 22 -52.41 -11.39 9.55
C TYR A 22 -51.50 -10.26 9.11
N GLU A 23 -50.57 -9.88 9.98
CA GLU A 23 -49.36 -9.14 9.59
C GLU A 23 -48.43 -10.10 8.84
N HIS A 24 -47.85 -9.63 7.74
CA HIS A 24 -46.98 -10.44 6.90
C HIS A 24 -45.60 -9.80 6.86
N GLN A 25 -44.58 -10.61 7.13
CA GLN A 25 -43.18 -10.21 7.01
C GLN A 25 -42.55 -10.96 5.84
N LEU A 26 -41.69 -10.27 5.10
CA LEU A 26 -40.91 -10.84 4.01
C LEU A 26 -39.50 -11.15 4.50
N TRP A 27 -39.08 -12.39 4.27
CA TRP A 27 -37.77 -12.92 4.64
C TRP A 27 -37.10 -13.54 3.42
N LEU A 28 -35.78 -13.39 3.32
CA LEU A 28 -34.94 -14.15 2.40
C LEU A 28 -34.37 -15.35 3.17
N GLU A 29 -34.66 -16.56 2.69
CA GLU A 29 -34.17 -17.79 3.30
C GLU A 29 -32.94 -18.30 2.54
N ILE A 30 -31.82 -18.44 3.23
CA ILE A 30 -30.57 -19.00 2.68
C ILE A 30 -30.39 -20.40 3.26
N ALA A 31 -30.32 -21.39 2.38
CA ALA A 31 -30.03 -22.76 2.80
C ALA A 31 -28.64 -22.84 3.46
N THR A 32 -28.50 -23.70 4.47
CA THR A 32 -27.22 -23.97 5.14
C THR A 32 -26.72 -25.36 4.78
N THR A 33 -25.40 -25.57 4.87
CA THR A 33 -24.78 -26.89 4.68
C THR A 33 -25.16 -27.85 5.80
N HIS A 34 -25.33 -27.30 7.02
CA HIS A 34 -25.78 -28.02 8.21
C HIS A 34 -26.65 -27.11 9.08
N GLY A 35 -27.76 -27.65 9.61
CA GLY A 35 -28.64 -26.96 10.56
C GLY A 35 -29.86 -26.31 9.92
N ALA A 36 -30.44 -25.34 10.62
CA ALA A 36 -31.58 -24.55 10.12
C ALA A 36 -31.11 -23.55 9.04
N PRO A 37 -31.98 -23.16 8.10
CA PRO A 37 -31.65 -22.12 7.13
C PRO A 37 -31.51 -20.75 7.82
N ILE A 38 -30.67 -19.89 7.24
CA ILE A 38 -30.50 -18.51 7.69
C ILE A 38 -31.68 -17.70 7.16
N ARG A 39 -32.35 -16.95 8.03
CA ARG A 39 -33.49 -16.10 7.66
C ARG A 39 -33.12 -14.64 7.80
N LEU A 40 -33.09 -13.95 6.67
CA LEU A 40 -32.72 -12.54 6.57
C LEU A 40 -33.98 -11.69 6.42
N PRO A 41 -34.29 -10.76 7.35
CA PRO A 41 -35.48 -9.93 7.23
C PRO A 41 -35.34 -8.93 6.08
N LEU A 42 -36.36 -8.82 5.23
CA LEU A 42 -36.40 -7.89 4.10
C LEU A 42 -37.35 -6.73 4.38
N LEU A 43 -38.61 -7.03 4.68
CA LEU A 43 -39.66 -6.02 4.86
C LEU A 43 -40.66 -6.50 5.91
N GLU A 44 -40.92 -5.67 6.92
CA GLU A 44 -41.87 -5.99 8.00
C GLU A 44 -43.31 -5.59 7.66
N ASP A 45 -43.50 -4.43 7.02
CA ASP A 45 -44.81 -3.95 6.57
C ASP A 45 -45.04 -4.30 5.08
N VAL A 46 -45.20 -5.59 4.81
CA VAL A 46 -45.53 -6.06 3.45
C VAL A 46 -46.94 -5.62 3.09
N ARG A 47 -47.13 -5.08 1.89
CA ARG A 47 -48.44 -4.64 1.39
C ARG A 47 -48.79 -5.34 0.09
N ILE A 48 -50.09 -5.49 -0.17
CA ILE A 48 -50.57 -5.88 -1.50
C ILE A 48 -50.15 -4.80 -2.49
N THR A 49 -49.48 -5.20 -3.57
CA THR A 49 -49.13 -4.30 -4.68
C THR A 49 -49.81 -4.79 -5.96
N PRO A 50 -50.36 -3.89 -6.80
CA PRO A 50 -50.91 -4.26 -8.09
C PRO A 50 -49.79 -4.73 -9.01
N ARG A 51 -50.07 -5.77 -9.82
CA ARG A 51 -49.14 -6.24 -10.85
C ARG A 51 -48.82 -5.11 -11.83
N GLN A 52 -47.53 -4.89 -12.06
CA GLN A 52 -47.04 -3.94 -13.06
C GLN A 52 -46.69 -4.65 -14.37
N LEU A 53 -46.65 -3.90 -15.48
CA LEU A 53 -46.29 -4.43 -16.80
C LEU A 53 -44.78 -4.62 -16.94
N ASP A 54 -44.00 -3.61 -16.53
CA ASP A 54 -42.54 -3.62 -16.69
C ASP A 54 -41.85 -4.07 -15.39
N ALA A 55 -41.88 -3.19 -14.38
CA ALA A 55 -41.11 -3.32 -13.15
C ALA A 55 -42.05 -3.39 -11.94
N GLN A 56 -42.03 -4.51 -11.20
CA GLN A 56 -42.86 -4.66 -10.00
C GLN A 56 -42.43 -3.66 -8.91
N TRP A 57 -43.34 -3.28 -8.02
CA TRP A 57 -43.04 -2.30 -6.97
C TRP A 57 -42.08 -2.83 -5.88
N ASN A 58 -42.10 -4.13 -5.66
CA ASN A 58 -41.19 -4.84 -4.75
C ASN A 58 -40.14 -5.57 -5.58
N GLN A 59 -38.87 -5.26 -5.36
CA GLN A 59 -37.76 -5.80 -6.15
C GLN A 59 -36.61 -6.21 -5.25
N ILE A 60 -36.13 -7.42 -5.49
CA ILE A 60 -34.84 -7.91 -5.04
C ILE A 60 -33.98 -8.17 -6.27
N VAL A 61 -32.71 -7.81 -6.22
CA VAL A 61 -31.82 -7.87 -7.38
C VAL A 61 -30.67 -8.84 -7.08
N PRO A 62 -30.48 -9.90 -7.89
CA PRO A 62 -29.29 -10.73 -7.79
C PRO A 62 -28.10 -9.95 -8.36
N VAL A 63 -27.03 -9.86 -7.58
CA VAL A 63 -25.79 -9.21 -7.98
C VAL A 63 -24.58 -10.09 -7.73
N VAL A 64 -23.57 -9.94 -8.56
CA VAL A 64 -22.23 -10.51 -8.36
C VAL A 64 -21.29 -9.39 -7.91
N PRO A 65 -20.65 -9.50 -6.74
CA PRO A 65 -19.61 -8.56 -6.31
C PRO A 65 -18.35 -8.56 -7.21
N PHE A 66 -17.96 -7.37 -7.66
CA PHE A 66 -16.73 -7.07 -8.40
C PHE A 66 -15.82 -6.14 -7.60
N VAL A 67 -14.54 -6.10 -7.94
CA VAL A 67 -13.58 -5.08 -7.51
C VAL A 67 -12.82 -4.54 -8.71
N ALA A 68 -12.27 -3.34 -8.60
CA ALA A 68 -11.43 -2.77 -9.65
C ALA A 68 -9.99 -3.31 -9.57
N LEU A 69 -9.39 -3.61 -10.72
CA LEU A 69 -8.02 -4.14 -10.80
C LEU A 69 -7.10 -3.23 -11.64
N PRO A 70 -6.64 -2.09 -11.08
CA PRO A 70 -5.80 -1.12 -11.78
C PRO A 70 -4.33 -1.55 -11.88
N GLY A 71 -3.65 -1.09 -12.93
CA GLY A 71 -2.20 -1.21 -13.08
C GLY A 71 -1.40 -0.16 -12.30
N ALA A 72 -0.07 -0.21 -12.41
CA ALA A 72 0.85 0.63 -11.63
C ALA A 72 1.48 1.79 -12.42
N ARG A 73 1.07 2.02 -13.67
CA ARG A 73 1.75 2.96 -14.59
C ARG A 73 1.07 4.30 -14.79
N SER A 74 -0.20 4.42 -14.41
CA SER A 74 -0.98 5.64 -14.65
C SER A 74 -2.07 5.79 -13.61
N ARG A 75 -2.27 7.03 -13.15
CA ARG A 75 -3.43 7.44 -12.34
C ARG A 75 -4.76 7.40 -13.09
N HIS A 76 -4.72 7.32 -14.41
CA HIS A 76 -5.91 7.24 -15.26
C HIS A 76 -6.36 5.80 -15.48
N ASP A 77 -5.59 4.82 -15.00
CA ASP A 77 -6.03 3.43 -14.95
C ASP A 77 -6.87 3.22 -13.69
N LEU A 78 -8.20 3.30 -13.87
CA LEU A 78 -9.17 3.05 -12.80
C LEU A 78 -9.39 1.55 -12.54
N GLY A 79 -8.77 0.68 -13.35
CA GLY A 79 -8.88 -0.77 -13.24
C GLY A 79 -10.11 -1.34 -13.91
N THR A 80 -9.93 -2.48 -14.58
CA THR A 80 -11.07 -3.25 -15.10
C THR A 80 -11.83 -3.91 -13.94
N PRO A 81 -13.18 -3.94 -13.95
CA PRO A 81 -13.94 -4.72 -12.99
C PRO A 81 -13.62 -6.22 -13.13
N VAL A 82 -13.24 -6.86 -12.03
CA VAL A 82 -12.99 -8.30 -11.92
C VAL A 82 -13.73 -8.88 -10.73
N LEU A 83 -13.93 -10.19 -10.66
CA LEU A 83 -14.55 -10.81 -9.49
C LEU A 83 -13.77 -10.51 -8.20
N CYS A 84 -14.46 -10.46 -7.07
CA CYS A 84 -13.79 -10.44 -5.76
C CYS A 84 -12.88 -11.66 -5.62
N ARG A 85 -11.71 -11.44 -5.00
CA ARG A 85 -10.84 -12.54 -4.53
C ARG A 85 -11.37 -13.11 -3.21
N SER A 86 -10.76 -14.19 -2.72
CA SER A 86 -11.09 -14.72 -1.39
C SER A 86 -11.01 -13.65 -0.31
N GLY A 87 -11.97 -13.65 0.61
CA GLY A 87 -12.18 -12.61 1.61
C GLY A 87 -13.63 -12.58 2.07
N PHE A 88 -14.15 -11.40 2.39
CA PHE A 88 -15.49 -11.22 2.94
C PHE A 88 -16.23 -10.06 2.28
N VAL A 89 -17.53 -10.25 2.05
CA VAL A 89 -18.46 -9.17 1.66
C VAL A 89 -19.38 -8.88 2.83
N TYR A 90 -19.43 -7.62 3.24
CA TYR A 90 -20.34 -7.13 4.26
C TYR A 90 -21.46 -6.36 3.61
N VAL A 91 -22.69 -6.64 4.02
CA VAL A 91 -23.89 -5.92 3.60
C VAL A 91 -24.55 -5.33 4.83
N PHE A 92 -24.53 -4.02 4.92
CA PHE A 92 -25.29 -3.26 5.91
C PHE A 92 -26.64 -2.86 5.32
N TYR A 93 -27.71 -3.14 6.05
CA TYR A 93 -29.07 -2.79 5.70
C TYR A 93 -29.77 -2.22 6.93
N ARG A 94 -30.46 -1.08 6.78
CA ARG A 94 -31.05 -0.31 7.90
C ARG A 94 -30.03 0.07 8.99
N GLY A 95 -28.80 0.38 8.58
CA GLY A 95 -27.71 0.76 9.49
C GLY A 95 -27.12 -0.37 10.33
N ARG A 96 -27.53 -1.63 10.12
CA ARG A 96 -27.02 -2.82 10.81
C ARG A 96 -26.37 -3.78 9.83
N LEU A 97 -25.40 -4.55 10.27
CA LEU A 97 -24.85 -5.68 9.54
C LEU A 97 -25.98 -6.70 9.33
N TRP A 98 -26.36 -6.85 8.06
CA TRP A 98 -27.45 -7.70 7.62
C TRP A 98 -26.93 -9.01 7.05
N ARG A 99 -25.84 -8.96 6.29
CA ARG A 99 -25.16 -10.17 5.79
C ARG A 99 -23.65 -10.02 5.92
N GLU A 100 -23.03 -11.09 6.36
CA GLU A 100 -21.60 -11.30 6.28
C GLU A 100 -21.38 -12.56 5.44
N LEU A 101 -20.65 -12.43 4.33
CA LEU A 101 -20.46 -13.52 3.38
C LEU A 101 -18.97 -13.80 3.20
N GLU A 102 -18.57 -15.04 3.41
CA GLU A 102 -17.23 -15.51 3.05
C GLU A 102 -17.18 -15.78 1.54
N VAL A 103 -16.24 -15.11 0.86
CA VAL A 103 -15.93 -15.31 -0.55
C VAL A 103 -14.87 -16.41 -0.64
N ARG A 104 -15.21 -17.51 -1.31
CA ARG A 104 -14.29 -18.63 -1.55
C ARG A 104 -14.00 -18.75 -3.03
N GLN A 105 -12.75 -19.06 -3.35
CA GLN A 105 -12.31 -19.37 -4.71
C GLN A 105 -11.90 -20.84 -4.75
N ASP A 106 -12.70 -21.66 -5.42
CA ASP A 106 -12.43 -23.09 -5.63
C ASP A 106 -12.24 -23.36 -7.12
N GLY A 107 -10.97 -23.51 -7.52
CA GLY A 107 -10.58 -23.60 -8.93
C GLY A 107 -11.06 -22.39 -9.73
N GLU A 108 -12.00 -22.61 -10.65
CA GLU A 108 -12.58 -21.56 -11.49
C GLU A 108 -13.85 -20.90 -10.93
N ARG A 109 -14.29 -21.29 -9.74
CA ARG A 109 -15.55 -20.81 -9.15
C ARG A 109 -15.30 -19.86 -7.99
N THR A 110 -15.93 -18.69 -8.06
CA THR A 110 -16.11 -17.80 -6.91
C THR A 110 -17.49 -18.04 -6.31
N THR A 111 -17.54 -18.39 -5.03
CA THR A 111 -18.80 -18.65 -4.31
C THR A 111 -18.91 -17.81 -3.05
N TYR A 112 -20.14 -17.47 -2.69
CA TYR A 112 -20.46 -16.65 -1.52
C TYR A 112 -21.19 -17.50 -0.48
N HIS A 113 -20.68 -17.51 0.75
CA HIS A 113 -21.21 -18.33 1.85
C HIS A 113 -21.64 -17.44 3.01
N ASP A 114 -22.93 -17.38 3.29
CA ASP A 114 -23.46 -16.58 4.39
C ASP A 114 -23.04 -17.14 5.77
N ILE A 115 -22.68 -16.21 6.66
CA ILE A 115 -22.54 -16.42 8.09
C ILE A 115 -23.87 -16.09 8.74
N ASP A 116 -24.33 -16.93 9.67
CA ASP A 116 -25.52 -16.64 10.46
C ASP A 116 -25.19 -15.60 11.54
N VAL A 117 -25.13 -14.33 11.14
CA VAL A 117 -24.78 -13.20 12.02
C VAL A 117 -25.65 -13.18 13.28
N SER A 118 -26.90 -13.64 13.20
CA SER A 118 -27.83 -13.65 14.35
C SER A 118 -27.38 -14.60 15.47
N MET A 119 -26.72 -15.71 15.14
CA MET A 119 -26.18 -16.64 16.13
C MET A 119 -24.98 -16.09 16.90
N PHE A 120 -24.29 -15.09 16.35
CA PHE A 120 -23.12 -14.47 16.96
C PHE A 120 -23.44 -13.15 17.67
N ARG A 121 -24.74 -12.81 17.84
CA ARG A 121 -25.16 -11.62 18.57
C ARG A 121 -25.61 -11.96 19.99
N GLU A 122 -25.03 -11.27 20.95
CA GLU A 122 -25.54 -11.18 22.32
C GLU A 122 -26.21 -9.82 22.52
N GLY A 123 -27.54 -9.80 22.41
CA GLY A 123 -28.29 -8.55 22.39
C GLY A 123 -28.08 -7.79 21.07
N GLN A 124 -27.39 -6.65 21.13
CA GLN A 124 -27.08 -5.85 19.93
C GLN A 124 -25.65 -6.04 19.42
N ASP A 125 -24.75 -6.58 20.23
CA ASP A 125 -23.32 -6.64 19.94
C ASP A 125 -22.92 -8.05 19.46
N LEU A 126 -21.88 -8.12 18.63
CA LEU A 126 -21.26 -9.39 18.25
C LEU A 126 -20.36 -9.90 19.38
N CYS A 127 -20.44 -11.19 19.70
CA CYS A 127 -19.68 -11.80 20.80
C CYS A 127 -18.33 -12.40 20.39
N ASP A 128 -18.17 -12.79 19.12
CA ASP A 128 -16.99 -13.49 18.62
C ASP A 128 -16.38 -12.80 17.39
N ASP A 129 -15.04 -12.74 17.33
CA ASP A 129 -14.31 -12.24 16.17
C ASP A 129 -14.27 -13.25 15.02
N TYR A 130 -14.11 -14.54 15.34
CA TYR A 130 -14.16 -15.62 14.35
C TYR A 130 -15.60 -16.13 14.19
N ARG A 131 -16.15 -16.00 12.98
CA ARG A 131 -17.53 -16.41 12.68
C ARG A 131 -17.56 -17.32 11.46
N LEU A 132 -17.88 -18.60 11.71
CA LEU A 132 -17.86 -19.65 10.68
C LEU A 132 -19.05 -19.53 9.71
N ALA A 133 -18.76 -19.55 8.40
CA ALA A 133 -19.78 -19.58 7.36
C ALA A 133 -20.52 -20.92 7.28
N LYS A 134 -21.86 -20.86 7.24
CA LYS A 134 -22.76 -22.03 7.19
C LYS A 134 -23.65 -22.06 5.96
N GLY A 135 -23.77 -20.96 5.23
CA GLY A 135 -24.55 -20.87 4.00
C GLY A 135 -24.03 -21.79 2.90
N VAL A 136 -24.95 -22.28 2.06
CA VAL A 136 -24.59 -22.99 0.82
C VAL A 136 -23.79 -22.07 -0.11
N ALA A 137 -23.04 -22.67 -1.04
CA ALA A 137 -22.29 -21.95 -2.06
C ALA A 137 -23.24 -21.22 -3.03
N LEU A 138 -23.36 -19.90 -2.89
CA LEU A 138 -24.11 -19.05 -3.82
C LEU A 138 -23.22 -18.53 -4.94
N SER A 139 -23.76 -18.42 -6.16
CA SER A 139 -23.09 -17.78 -7.31
C SER A 139 -23.30 -16.27 -7.40
N ASP A 140 -24.31 -15.75 -6.68
CA ASP A 140 -24.76 -14.37 -6.68
C ASP A 140 -25.45 -14.06 -5.35
N ILE A 141 -25.45 -12.79 -4.93
CA ILE A 141 -26.06 -12.33 -3.68
C ILE A 141 -27.28 -11.48 -3.99
N TRP A 142 -28.38 -11.70 -3.27
CA TRP A 142 -29.65 -11.00 -3.51
C TRP A 142 -29.79 -9.80 -2.57
N LEU A 143 -30.04 -8.62 -3.14
CA LEU A 143 -30.10 -7.35 -2.42
C LEU A 143 -31.44 -6.62 -2.62
N PRO A 144 -32.01 -5.99 -1.58
CA PRO A 144 -33.28 -5.28 -1.70
C PRO A 144 -33.11 -3.97 -2.49
N ALA A 145 -33.89 -3.78 -3.56
CA ALA A 145 -33.81 -2.58 -4.41
C ALA A 145 -34.97 -1.61 -4.16
N THR A 146 -36.21 -2.09 -4.22
CA THR A 146 -37.40 -1.26 -4.01
C THR A 146 -38.45 -1.99 -3.19
N TRP A 147 -39.15 -1.26 -2.33
CA TRP A 147 -40.28 -1.73 -1.55
C TRP A 147 -41.45 -0.76 -1.70
N ASN A 148 -42.64 -1.27 -1.99
CA ASN A 148 -43.88 -0.51 -2.09
C ASN A 148 -43.75 0.75 -2.99
N ARG A 149 -43.02 0.63 -4.11
CA ARG A 149 -42.72 1.70 -5.08
C ARG A 149 -41.75 2.78 -4.57
N GLN A 150 -41.15 2.58 -3.40
CA GLN A 150 -40.10 3.43 -2.87
C GLN A 150 -38.75 2.70 -2.96
N PRO A 151 -37.63 3.43 -3.07
CA PRO A 151 -36.31 2.83 -2.85
C PRO A 151 -36.28 2.12 -1.50
N ALA A 152 -35.65 0.93 -1.46
CA ALA A 152 -35.34 0.31 -0.19
C ALA A 152 -34.42 1.24 0.63
N GLU A 153 -34.43 1.10 1.95
CA GLU A 153 -33.42 1.75 2.79
C GLU A 153 -32.01 1.42 2.28
N THR A 154 -31.10 2.39 2.43
CA THR A 154 -29.78 2.32 1.82
C THR A 154 -29.06 1.03 2.19
N VAL A 155 -28.74 0.24 1.16
CA VAL A 155 -27.86 -0.92 1.25
C VAL A 155 -26.43 -0.43 1.08
N GLN A 156 -25.58 -0.70 2.06
CA GLN A 156 -24.16 -0.32 2.02
C GLN A 156 -23.31 -1.59 2.00
N LEU A 157 -22.38 -1.69 1.05
CA LEU A 157 -21.54 -2.86 0.85
C LEU A 157 -20.06 -2.51 0.99
N CYS A 158 -19.29 -3.45 1.53
CA CYS A 158 -17.84 -3.39 1.41
C CYS A 158 -17.24 -4.79 1.26
N PHE A 159 -16.10 -4.85 0.56
CA PHE A 159 -15.24 -6.02 0.52
C PHE A 159 -14.08 -5.85 1.52
N SER A 160 -13.69 -6.94 2.18
CA SER A 160 -12.54 -7.00 3.08
C SER A 160 -11.74 -8.28 2.80
N GLU A 161 -10.41 -8.21 2.83
CA GLU A 161 -9.54 -9.39 2.75
C GLU A 161 -9.70 -10.30 3.98
N ILE A 162 -10.03 -9.70 5.12
CA ILE A 162 -10.09 -10.36 6.43
C ILE A 162 -11.50 -10.28 7.00
N GLN A 163 -11.80 -11.20 7.93
CA GLN A 163 -13.02 -11.09 8.73
C GLN A 163 -12.87 -9.90 9.69
N LEU A 164 -13.80 -8.95 9.63
CA LEU A 164 -13.80 -7.78 10.53
C LEU A 164 -14.03 -8.24 11.98
N SER A 165 -13.26 -7.69 12.92
CA SER A 165 -13.49 -7.94 14.34
C SER A 165 -14.86 -7.44 14.80
N ALA A 166 -15.39 -8.01 15.88
CA ALA A 166 -16.65 -7.62 16.49
C ALA A 166 -16.64 -6.12 16.85
N ALA A 167 -15.53 -5.63 17.40
CA ALA A 167 -15.31 -4.21 17.70
C ALA A 167 -15.43 -3.35 16.44
N ARG A 168 -14.82 -3.77 15.32
CA ARG A 168 -14.87 -3.03 14.06
C ARG A 168 -16.28 -2.99 13.45
N VAL A 169 -16.99 -4.12 13.48
CA VAL A 169 -18.39 -4.17 13.01
C VAL A 169 -19.27 -3.28 13.87
N LYS A 170 -19.13 -3.32 15.20
CA LYS A 170 -19.87 -2.45 16.12
C LYS A 170 -19.64 -0.97 15.80
N ARG A 171 -18.38 -0.55 15.65
CA ARG A 171 -18.01 0.81 15.25
C ARG A 171 -18.68 1.24 13.94
N LEU A 172 -18.70 0.34 12.95
CA LEU A 172 -19.35 0.58 11.66
C LEU A 172 -20.88 0.67 11.79
N GLU A 173 -21.54 -0.04 12.71
CA GLU A 173 -22.98 0.10 12.95
C GLU A 173 -23.32 1.43 13.66
N GLU A 174 -22.52 1.81 14.66
CA GLU A 174 -22.75 2.97 15.52
C GLU A 174 -22.46 4.32 14.83
N ASP A 175 -21.58 4.35 13.83
CA ASP A 175 -21.16 5.58 13.14
C ASP A 175 -21.49 5.55 11.64
N PRO A 176 -22.63 6.16 11.25
CA PRO A 176 -23.06 6.23 9.85
C PRO A 176 -22.08 6.97 8.94
N GLU A 177 -21.37 7.97 9.44
CA GLU A 177 -20.42 8.74 8.62
C GLU A 177 -19.18 7.91 8.32
N LEU A 178 -18.63 7.23 9.33
CA LEU A 178 -17.52 6.31 9.15
C LEU A 178 -17.91 5.16 8.21
N ARG A 179 -19.11 4.59 8.38
CA ARG A 179 -19.63 3.55 7.49
C ARG A 179 -19.77 4.05 6.05
N ALA A 180 -20.22 5.28 5.82
CA ALA A 180 -20.29 5.88 4.49
C ALA A 180 -18.91 6.13 3.85
N ARG A 181 -17.85 6.35 4.65
CA ARG A 181 -16.46 6.44 4.15
C ARG A 181 -15.88 5.06 3.81
N ARG A 182 -16.35 3.99 4.45
CA ARG A 182 -15.85 2.62 4.26
C ARG A 182 -16.62 1.81 3.21
N CYS A 183 -17.93 2.01 3.12
CA CYS A 183 -18.86 1.22 2.33
C CYS A 183 -19.41 2.01 1.14
N GLN A 184 -19.72 1.30 0.06
CA GLN A 184 -20.38 1.84 -1.13
C GLN A 184 -21.88 1.59 -1.09
N SER A 185 -22.65 2.48 -1.70
CA SER A 185 -24.12 2.39 -1.75
C SER A 185 -24.59 2.40 -3.20
N PRO A 186 -24.33 1.33 -3.97
CA PRO A 186 -24.68 1.30 -5.39
C PRO A 186 -26.18 1.38 -5.58
N ALA A 187 -26.64 2.13 -6.58
CA ALA A 187 -28.04 2.10 -7.00
C ALA A 187 -28.39 0.69 -7.54
N LEU A 188 -29.27 -0.01 -6.84
CA LEU A 188 -29.69 -1.37 -7.18
C LEU A 188 -30.80 -1.49 -8.24
N PRO A 189 -31.72 -0.53 -8.43
CA PRO A 189 -32.73 -0.63 -9.49
C PRO A 189 -32.08 -0.83 -10.87
N CYS A 190 -32.46 -1.92 -11.54
CA CYS A 190 -31.95 -2.29 -12.86
C CYS A 190 -33.06 -2.12 -13.89
N ASP A 191 -32.91 -1.18 -14.82
CA ASP A 191 -33.86 -0.97 -15.91
C ASP A 191 -33.13 -0.81 -17.25
N SER A 192 -33.69 -1.44 -18.29
CA SER A 192 -33.06 -1.50 -19.61
C SER A 192 -32.90 -0.13 -20.26
N GLN A 193 -33.84 0.79 -20.05
CA GLN A 193 -33.77 2.12 -20.65
C GLN A 193 -32.64 2.97 -20.05
N THR A 194 -32.43 2.88 -18.73
CA THR A 194 -31.31 3.51 -18.04
C THR A 194 -30.00 2.89 -18.49
N PHE A 195 -29.92 1.56 -18.62
CA PHE A 195 -28.72 0.90 -19.12
C PHE A 195 -28.40 1.31 -20.56
N GLU A 196 -29.37 1.31 -21.48
CA GLU A 196 -29.19 1.80 -22.85
C GLU A 196 -28.70 3.25 -22.86
N ARG A 197 -29.32 4.14 -22.07
CA ARG A 197 -28.92 5.57 -22.00
C ARG A 197 -27.50 5.77 -21.45
N LEU A 198 -27.09 4.98 -20.47
CA LEU A 198 -25.81 5.15 -19.78
C LEU A 198 -24.65 4.48 -20.49
N PHE A 199 -24.90 3.38 -21.20
CA PHE A 199 -23.85 2.51 -21.70
C PHE A 199 -23.84 2.34 -23.23
N ASP A 200 -24.82 2.87 -23.97
CA ASP A 200 -24.81 2.89 -25.44
C ASP A 200 -24.62 4.33 -25.97
N PRO A 201 -23.56 4.65 -26.75
CA PRO A 201 -22.47 3.80 -27.26
C PRO A 201 -21.17 3.93 -26.43
N GLN A 202 -21.23 3.69 -25.12
CA GLN A 202 -20.04 3.77 -24.24
C GLN A 202 -19.11 2.56 -24.44
N PRO A 203 -17.80 2.69 -24.11
CA PRO A 203 -16.85 1.58 -24.20
C PRO A 203 -17.26 0.39 -23.32
N ASP A 204 -17.12 -0.82 -23.85
CA ASP A 204 -17.28 -2.07 -23.09
C ASP A 204 -16.03 -2.39 -22.26
N GLY A 205 -16.06 -3.53 -21.54
CA GLY A 205 -14.98 -3.96 -20.66
C GLY A 205 -13.64 -4.15 -21.38
N GLN A 206 -13.66 -4.65 -22.61
CA GLN A 206 -12.43 -4.83 -23.40
C GLN A 206 -11.87 -3.48 -23.83
N ALA A 207 -12.74 -2.56 -24.28
CA ALA A 207 -12.35 -1.21 -24.63
C ALA A 207 -11.81 -0.42 -23.43
N MET A 208 -12.40 -0.58 -22.24
CA MET A 208 -11.89 0.00 -21.00
C MET A 208 -10.49 -0.54 -20.65
N LEU A 209 -10.30 -1.86 -20.69
CA LEU A 209 -9.00 -2.51 -20.46
C LEU A 209 -7.92 -2.00 -21.42
N GLU A 210 -8.28 -1.81 -22.69
CA GLU A 210 -7.37 -1.27 -23.70
C GLU A 210 -7.05 0.20 -23.47
N ALA A 211 -8.06 1.02 -23.19
CA ALA A 211 -7.91 2.46 -22.99
C ALA A 211 -7.04 2.78 -21.77
N PHE A 212 -7.30 2.12 -20.64
CA PHE A 212 -6.52 2.34 -19.41
C PHE A 212 -5.08 1.85 -19.55
N GLY A 213 -4.87 0.65 -20.09
CA GLY A 213 -3.52 0.09 -20.26
C GLY A 213 -2.68 0.76 -21.37
N ARG A 214 -3.27 1.62 -22.20
CA ARG A 214 -2.57 2.37 -23.26
C ARG A 214 -2.50 3.88 -22.99
N PHE A 215 -2.90 4.33 -21.79
CA PHE A 215 -2.93 5.75 -21.50
C PHE A 215 -1.57 6.42 -21.76
N ASN A 216 -1.59 7.49 -22.56
CA ASN A 216 -0.45 8.36 -22.79
C ASN A 216 -0.94 9.80 -22.90
N ALA A 217 -0.49 10.67 -22.01
CA ALA A 217 -0.91 12.08 -21.97
C ALA A 217 -0.51 12.88 -23.22
N TRP A 218 0.48 12.39 -23.98
CA TRP A 218 0.95 13.03 -25.21
C TRP A 218 0.26 12.49 -26.46
N ASP A 219 -0.59 11.48 -26.32
CA ASP A 219 -1.42 10.92 -27.39
C ASP A 219 -2.88 11.32 -27.16
N ALA A 220 -3.38 12.25 -27.97
CA ALA A 220 -4.74 12.78 -27.85
C ALA A 220 -5.81 11.69 -28.01
N GLN A 221 -5.59 10.68 -28.86
CA GLN A 221 -6.55 9.62 -29.09
C GLN A 221 -6.57 8.64 -27.90
N ALA A 222 -5.40 8.28 -27.38
CA ALA A 222 -5.30 7.45 -26.19
C ALA A 222 -5.92 8.16 -24.96
N SER A 223 -5.70 9.47 -24.83
CA SER A 223 -6.29 10.28 -23.78
C SER A 223 -7.82 10.37 -23.87
N ASP A 224 -8.39 10.64 -25.05
CA ASP A 224 -9.85 10.69 -25.27
C ASP A 224 -10.50 9.33 -24.97
N SER A 225 -9.86 8.24 -25.42
CA SER A 225 -10.34 6.87 -25.13
C SER A 225 -10.37 6.59 -23.63
N ALA A 226 -9.32 6.99 -22.90
CA ALA A 226 -9.28 6.85 -21.45
C ALA A 226 -10.34 7.71 -20.76
N THR A 227 -10.60 8.93 -21.22
CA THR A 227 -11.67 9.78 -20.67
C THR A 227 -13.05 9.13 -20.82
N LYS A 228 -13.38 8.58 -21.99
CA LYS A 228 -14.65 7.86 -22.21
C LYS A 228 -14.75 6.59 -21.36
N ALA A 229 -13.66 5.84 -21.26
CA ALA A 229 -13.56 4.68 -20.37
C ALA A 229 -13.76 5.07 -18.91
N SER A 230 -13.19 6.19 -18.45
CA SER A 230 -13.39 6.70 -17.10
C SER A 230 -14.86 7.04 -16.84
N VAL A 231 -15.56 7.72 -17.75
CA VAL A 231 -17.00 8.01 -17.58
C VAL A 231 -17.81 6.72 -17.40
N THR A 232 -17.53 5.71 -18.22
CA THR A 232 -18.18 4.41 -18.12
C THR A 232 -17.90 3.75 -16.79
N TRP A 233 -16.63 3.72 -16.37
CA TRP A 233 -16.21 3.14 -15.11
C TRP A 233 -16.91 3.79 -13.91
N HIS A 234 -17.01 5.12 -13.87
CA HIS A 234 -17.74 5.82 -12.79
C HIS A 234 -19.22 5.46 -12.78
N ASN A 235 -19.84 5.32 -13.96
CA ASN A 235 -21.22 4.83 -14.05
C ASN A 235 -21.35 3.41 -13.48
N LEU A 236 -20.36 2.52 -13.66
CA LEU A 236 -20.35 1.17 -13.05
C LEU A 236 -20.15 1.22 -11.53
N ALA A 237 -19.31 2.15 -11.04
CA ALA A 237 -19.04 2.30 -9.61
C ALA A 237 -20.28 2.75 -8.80
N GLU A 238 -21.20 3.49 -9.41
CA GLU A 238 -22.36 4.07 -8.73
C GLU A 238 -23.60 3.17 -8.69
N ARG A 239 -23.63 2.02 -9.40
CA ARG A 239 -24.85 1.21 -9.57
C ARG A 239 -24.60 -0.26 -9.88
N ALA A 240 -25.66 -1.04 -9.79
CA ALA A 240 -25.70 -2.36 -10.38
C ALA A 240 -25.66 -2.27 -11.92
N PHE A 241 -24.81 -3.06 -12.57
CA PHE A 241 -24.56 -3.00 -14.02
C PHE A 241 -24.72 -4.36 -14.70
N PRO A 242 -25.09 -4.40 -15.99
CA PRO A 242 -25.22 -5.66 -16.71
C PRO A 242 -23.84 -6.27 -16.97
N LEU A 243 -23.69 -7.58 -16.75
CA LEU A 243 -22.40 -8.25 -16.96
C LEU A 243 -21.93 -8.24 -18.42
N SER A 244 -22.82 -8.00 -19.38
CA SER A 244 -22.46 -7.81 -20.80
C SER A 244 -21.43 -6.69 -21.02
N LEU A 245 -21.31 -5.74 -20.09
CA LEU A 245 -20.33 -4.66 -20.13
C LEU A 245 -18.94 -5.04 -19.59
N ILE A 246 -18.81 -6.18 -18.91
CA ILE A 246 -17.54 -6.58 -18.30
C ILE A 246 -16.75 -7.45 -19.28
N ALA A 247 -15.43 -7.31 -19.30
CA ALA A 247 -14.57 -8.15 -20.12
C ALA A 247 -14.67 -9.62 -19.67
N PRO A 248 -14.59 -10.60 -20.59
CA PRO A 248 -14.40 -12.00 -20.22
C PRO A 248 -13.15 -12.16 -19.35
N GLN A 249 -13.20 -13.04 -18.36
CA GLN A 249 -12.10 -13.18 -17.42
C GLN A 249 -11.89 -14.62 -16.95
N ARG A 250 -10.64 -14.91 -16.59
CA ARG A 250 -10.24 -16.15 -15.92
C ARG A 250 -10.47 -16.06 -14.41
N ALA A 251 -10.34 -17.20 -13.74
CA ALA A 251 -10.29 -17.25 -12.29
C ALA A 251 -9.10 -16.43 -11.77
N ARG A 252 -9.32 -15.67 -10.71
CA ARG A 252 -8.30 -14.80 -10.12
C ARG A 252 -7.24 -15.61 -9.38
N GLN A 253 -6.02 -15.13 -9.44
CA GLN A 253 -4.85 -15.72 -8.78
C GLN A 253 -4.01 -14.59 -8.21
N SER A 254 -4.39 -14.07 -7.04
CA SER A 254 -3.80 -12.83 -6.50
C SER A 254 -2.28 -12.89 -6.34
N GLY A 255 -1.70 -14.06 -6.06
CA GLY A 255 -0.24 -14.25 -6.05
C GLY A 255 0.44 -13.93 -7.38
N PHE A 256 -0.17 -14.34 -8.51
CA PHE A 256 0.29 -13.99 -9.85
C PHE A 256 0.06 -12.51 -10.15
N GLU A 257 -1.10 -11.98 -9.76
CA GLU A 257 -1.48 -10.59 -10.05
C GLU A 257 -0.53 -9.57 -9.40
N TYR A 258 -0.03 -9.84 -8.18
CA TYR A 258 0.97 -8.99 -7.53
C TYR A 258 2.30 -8.89 -8.30
N GLY A 259 2.56 -9.87 -9.17
CA GLY A 259 3.76 -9.97 -10.00
C GLY A 259 3.77 -9.04 -11.21
N LEU A 260 2.62 -8.47 -11.58
CA LEU A 260 2.39 -7.83 -12.87
C LEU A 260 2.06 -6.34 -12.72
N GLU A 261 2.59 -5.49 -13.59
CA GLU A 261 2.22 -4.07 -13.70
C GLU A 261 0.80 -3.89 -14.22
N HIS A 262 0.30 -4.82 -15.06
CA HIS A 262 -1.05 -4.81 -15.64
C HIS A 262 -1.86 -6.05 -15.28
N PRO A 263 -2.22 -6.25 -14.00
CA PRO A 263 -2.89 -7.46 -13.54
C PRO A 263 -4.26 -7.68 -14.21
N GLY A 264 -4.99 -6.62 -14.55
CA GLY A 264 -6.26 -6.72 -15.29
C GLY A 264 -6.11 -7.38 -16.67
N ARG A 265 -4.98 -7.18 -17.37
CA ARG A 265 -4.74 -7.80 -18.68
C ARG A 265 -4.49 -9.29 -18.58
N TYR A 266 -3.87 -9.72 -17.49
CA TYR A 266 -3.73 -11.14 -17.18
C TYR A 266 -5.08 -11.77 -16.86
N VAL A 267 -5.88 -11.15 -15.99
CA VAL A 267 -7.20 -11.67 -15.60
C VAL A 267 -8.18 -11.71 -16.78
N CYS A 268 -8.07 -10.79 -17.75
CA CYS A 268 -8.92 -10.80 -18.95
C CYS A 268 -8.34 -11.61 -20.13
N ASP A 269 -7.18 -12.26 -19.98
CA ASP A 269 -6.60 -13.09 -21.02
C ASP A 269 -7.03 -14.56 -20.88
N LEU A 270 -8.07 -14.95 -21.61
CA LEU A 270 -8.54 -16.35 -21.65
C LEU A 270 -7.60 -17.30 -22.42
N SER A 271 -6.70 -16.76 -23.25
CA SER A 271 -5.77 -17.56 -24.05
C SER A 271 -4.53 -18.02 -23.28
N GLY A 272 -4.22 -17.32 -22.17
CA GLY A 272 -3.04 -17.56 -21.34
C GLY A 272 -1.72 -17.12 -21.98
N GLN A 273 -1.76 -16.34 -23.05
CA GLN A 273 -0.57 -15.91 -23.79
C GLN A 273 0.04 -14.60 -23.28
N PHE A 274 -0.66 -13.83 -22.43
CA PHE A 274 -0.24 -12.52 -21.98
C PHE A 274 1.18 -12.54 -21.41
N ALA A 275 1.44 -13.36 -20.39
CA ALA A 275 2.74 -13.42 -19.73
C ALA A 275 3.87 -13.81 -20.69
N ALA A 276 3.67 -14.86 -21.49
CA ALA A 276 4.66 -15.30 -22.49
C ALA A 276 4.97 -14.23 -23.54
N GLN A 277 3.96 -13.49 -24.00
CA GLN A 277 4.14 -12.38 -24.92
C GLN A 277 4.92 -11.23 -24.28
N ARG A 278 4.62 -10.87 -23.03
CA ARG A 278 5.38 -9.85 -22.28
C ARG A 278 6.84 -10.26 -22.11
N LYS A 279 7.11 -11.53 -21.80
CA LYS A 279 8.48 -12.10 -21.73
C LYS A 279 9.22 -11.98 -23.04
N PHE A 280 8.57 -12.37 -24.14
CA PHE A 280 9.15 -12.30 -25.47
C PHE A 280 9.51 -10.85 -25.86
N GLU A 281 8.61 -9.90 -25.60
CA GLU A 281 8.87 -8.48 -25.85
C GLU A 281 9.99 -7.92 -24.96
N ALA A 282 10.03 -8.29 -23.68
CA ALA A 282 11.09 -7.89 -22.76
C ALA A 282 12.47 -8.40 -23.24
N ARG A 283 12.56 -9.67 -23.69
CA ARG A 283 13.80 -10.22 -24.28
C ARG A 283 14.23 -9.45 -25.52
N ARG A 284 13.30 -9.09 -26.41
CA ARG A 284 13.60 -8.32 -27.62
C ARG A 284 14.08 -6.91 -27.29
N CYS A 285 13.42 -6.24 -26.35
CA CYS A 285 13.80 -4.92 -25.85
C CYS A 285 15.23 -4.97 -25.28
N LEU A 286 15.49 -5.90 -24.34
CA LEU A 286 16.81 -6.08 -23.73
C LEU A 286 17.91 -6.32 -24.78
N ALA A 287 17.64 -7.14 -25.80
CA ALA A 287 18.61 -7.39 -26.87
C ALA A 287 18.93 -6.13 -27.69
N GLN A 288 17.96 -5.24 -27.90
CA GLN A 288 18.17 -3.95 -28.58
C GLN A 288 19.02 -3.00 -27.72
N TRP A 289 18.76 -2.93 -26.43
CA TRP A 289 19.59 -2.18 -25.47
C TRP A 289 21.04 -2.67 -25.44
N GLU A 290 21.26 -3.99 -25.45
CA GLU A 290 22.61 -4.57 -25.48
C GLU A 290 23.36 -4.30 -26.80
N GLN A 291 22.64 -3.96 -27.87
CA GLN A 291 23.21 -3.49 -29.14
C GLN A 291 23.46 -1.97 -29.16
N GLY A 292 23.12 -1.26 -28.08
CA GLY A 292 23.27 0.19 -27.96
C GLY A 292 22.16 1.00 -28.63
N ALA A 293 21.03 0.37 -28.96
CA ALA A 293 19.83 1.06 -29.40
C ALA A 293 18.95 1.47 -28.20
N THR A 294 18.14 2.52 -28.38
CA THR A 294 17.11 2.93 -27.41
C THR A 294 15.74 2.56 -27.98
N PRO A 295 15.21 1.36 -27.68
CA PRO A 295 13.92 0.93 -28.21
C PRO A 295 12.74 1.64 -27.55
N ASP A 296 11.67 1.78 -28.32
CA ASP A 296 10.38 2.22 -27.79
C ASP A 296 9.79 1.14 -26.88
N VAL A 297 9.45 1.53 -25.66
CA VAL A 297 8.87 0.64 -24.65
C VAL A 297 7.36 0.54 -24.88
N PRO A 298 6.78 -0.66 -25.07
CA PRO A 298 5.34 -0.82 -25.23
C PRO A 298 4.56 -0.27 -24.02
N ALA A 299 3.33 0.20 -24.24
CA ALA A 299 2.46 0.64 -23.14
C ALA A 299 2.19 -0.48 -22.11
N THR A 300 2.14 -1.73 -22.59
CA THR A 300 1.96 -2.95 -21.81
C THR A 300 3.29 -3.58 -21.39
N PHE A 301 4.32 -2.77 -21.18
CA PHE A 301 5.62 -3.24 -20.71
C PHE A 301 5.55 -3.72 -19.25
N GLU A 302 6.32 -4.77 -18.91
CA GLU A 302 6.34 -5.40 -17.59
C GLU A 302 7.78 -5.43 -17.03
N SER A 303 8.06 -4.66 -15.97
CA SER A 303 9.42 -4.59 -15.39
C SER A 303 9.90 -5.92 -14.82
N SER A 304 9.00 -6.70 -14.23
CA SER A 304 9.30 -8.02 -13.68
C SER A 304 9.66 -9.05 -14.78
N ALA A 305 9.07 -8.94 -15.97
CA ALA A 305 9.48 -9.75 -17.13
C ALA A 305 10.91 -9.38 -17.57
N TRP A 306 11.23 -8.09 -17.52
CA TRP A 306 12.56 -7.60 -17.84
C TRP A 306 13.59 -8.06 -16.82
N ALA A 307 13.25 -8.02 -15.52
CA ALA A 307 14.10 -8.52 -14.45
C ALA A 307 14.47 -9.99 -14.66
N ASP A 308 13.48 -10.84 -14.98
CA ASP A 308 13.72 -12.26 -15.30
C ASP A 308 14.69 -12.44 -16.48
N CYS A 309 14.46 -11.69 -17.56
CA CYS A 309 15.32 -11.75 -18.75
C CYS A 309 16.75 -11.28 -18.47
N LEU A 310 16.90 -10.23 -17.65
CA LEU A 310 18.20 -9.67 -17.26
C LEU A 310 18.95 -10.60 -16.31
N ALA A 311 18.25 -11.19 -15.33
CA ALA A 311 18.84 -12.19 -14.43
C ALA A 311 19.35 -13.41 -15.21
N THR A 312 18.58 -13.89 -16.18
CA THR A 312 19.00 -14.97 -17.09
C THR A 312 20.24 -14.57 -17.90
N LEU A 313 20.30 -13.33 -18.41
CA LEU A 313 21.46 -12.82 -19.14
C LEU A 313 22.70 -12.78 -18.24
N LEU A 314 22.58 -12.27 -17.03
CA LEU A 314 23.66 -12.18 -16.04
C LEU A 314 24.25 -13.55 -15.71
N GLN A 315 23.40 -14.55 -15.46
CA GLN A 315 23.86 -15.91 -15.20
C GLN A 315 24.70 -16.47 -16.36
N ARG A 316 24.25 -16.25 -17.61
CA ARG A 316 25.01 -16.67 -18.81
C ARG A 316 26.35 -15.94 -18.92
N LEU A 317 26.37 -14.63 -18.67
CA LEU A 317 27.62 -13.84 -18.66
C LEU A 317 28.58 -14.30 -17.57
N GLN A 318 28.07 -14.84 -16.46
CA GLN A 318 28.85 -15.44 -15.37
C GLN A 318 29.23 -16.91 -15.62
N GLY A 319 28.88 -17.50 -16.77
CA GLY A 319 29.15 -18.90 -17.08
C GLY A 319 28.32 -19.91 -16.27
N LYS A 320 27.22 -19.46 -15.65
CA LYS A 320 26.27 -20.32 -14.93
C LYS A 320 25.18 -20.80 -15.89
N THR A 321 24.76 -22.05 -15.75
CA THR A 321 23.58 -22.56 -16.44
C THR A 321 22.34 -22.00 -15.74
N PRO A 322 21.41 -21.33 -16.47
CA PRO A 322 20.16 -20.92 -15.87
C PRO A 322 19.38 -22.16 -15.41
N PRO A 323 18.64 -22.07 -14.29
CA PRO A 323 17.83 -23.19 -13.81
C PRO A 323 16.80 -23.62 -14.87
N ASP A 324 16.52 -24.93 -14.95
CA ASP A 324 15.44 -25.45 -15.78
C ASP A 324 14.10 -24.93 -15.23
N ASP A 325 13.25 -24.43 -16.13
CA ASP A 325 11.98 -23.76 -15.81
C ASP A 325 11.01 -24.70 -15.03
N GLU A 326 10.95 -24.57 -13.71
CA GLU A 326 9.78 -24.98 -12.92
C GLU A 326 8.89 -23.77 -12.62
N ALA A 327 7.62 -23.85 -13.02
CA ALA A 327 6.53 -22.90 -12.72
C ALA A 327 6.93 -21.40 -12.82
N ASP A 328 7.49 -21.00 -13.95
CA ASP A 328 7.84 -19.60 -14.23
C ASP A 328 6.56 -18.76 -14.51
N LEU A 329 6.42 -17.64 -13.78
CA LEU A 329 5.38 -16.61 -13.94
C LEU A 329 5.18 -16.23 -15.41
N TRP A 330 6.26 -16.27 -16.19
CA TRP A 330 6.31 -15.79 -17.57
C TRP A 330 6.11 -16.86 -18.65
N GLN A 331 5.69 -18.08 -18.26
CA GLN A 331 5.27 -19.11 -19.21
C GLN A 331 3.82 -18.93 -19.68
N PRO A 332 3.45 -19.50 -20.85
CA PRO A 332 2.06 -19.57 -21.28
C PRO A 332 1.22 -20.30 -20.23
N GLN A 333 0.10 -19.68 -19.87
CA GLN A 333 -0.87 -20.27 -18.96
C GLN A 333 -1.87 -21.13 -19.76
N PRO A 334 -2.56 -22.08 -19.11
CA PRO A 334 -3.67 -22.78 -19.74
C PRO A 334 -4.71 -21.80 -20.29
N SER A 335 -5.28 -22.16 -21.44
CA SER A 335 -6.48 -21.49 -21.93
C SER A 335 -7.69 -21.96 -21.12
N VAL A 336 -8.55 -21.02 -20.77
CA VAL A 336 -9.71 -21.24 -19.90
C VAL A 336 -10.95 -20.60 -20.48
N VAL A 337 -12.12 -20.97 -19.95
CA VAL A 337 -13.41 -20.36 -20.30
C VAL A 337 -13.68 -19.11 -19.47
N ASP A 338 -14.63 -18.28 -19.90
CA ASP A 338 -15.03 -17.10 -19.14
C ASP A 338 -15.76 -17.52 -17.85
N VAL A 339 -15.20 -17.21 -16.68
CA VAL A 339 -15.83 -17.53 -15.39
C VAL A 339 -17.17 -16.82 -15.19
N LEU A 340 -17.44 -15.76 -15.95
CA LEU A 340 -18.72 -15.05 -15.93
C LEU A 340 -19.79 -15.68 -16.83
N GLU A 341 -19.47 -16.69 -17.64
CA GLU A 341 -20.37 -17.19 -18.69
C GLU A 341 -21.75 -17.60 -18.14
N THR A 342 -21.77 -18.34 -17.02
CA THR A 342 -23.03 -18.76 -16.38
C THR A 342 -23.85 -17.56 -15.87
N ALA A 343 -23.19 -16.55 -15.29
CA ALA A 343 -23.86 -15.36 -14.79
C ALA A 343 -24.39 -14.47 -15.93
N ARG A 344 -23.66 -14.39 -17.05
CA ARG A 344 -24.10 -13.71 -18.28
C ARG A 344 -25.33 -14.38 -18.88
N GLN A 345 -25.34 -15.71 -18.98
CA GLN A 345 -26.49 -16.47 -19.50
C GLN A 345 -27.75 -16.23 -18.65
N ARG A 346 -27.59 -16.12 -17.33
CA ARG A 346 -28.67 -15.79 -16.37
C ARG A 346 -29.03 -14.29 -16.34
N ARG A 347 -28.30 -13.44 -17.06
CA ARG A 347 -28.44 -11.97 -17.08
C ARG A 347 -28.40 -11.34 -15.68
N VAL A 348 -27.54 -11.86 -14.82
CA VAL A 348 -27.28 -11.30 -13.48
C VAL A 348 -26.53 -9.96 -13.64
N CYS A 349 -26.68 -9.06 -12.67
CA CYS A 349 -25.95 -7.80 -12.64
C CYS A 349 -24.67 -7.91 -11.79
N GLY A 350 -23.69 -7.03 -12.00
CA GLY A 350 -22.55 -6.84 -11.11
C GLY A 350 -22.74 -5.61 -10.23
N VAL A 351 -22.04 -5.56 -9.10
CA VAL A 351 -21.82 -4.34 -8.31
C VAL A 351 -20.33 -4.18 -8.07
N LEU A 352 -19.80 -2.97 -8.26
CA LEU A 352 -18.39 -2.70 -8.01
C LEU A 352 -18.19 -2.39 -6.53
N LEU A 353 -17.12 -2.93 -5.95
CA LEU A 353 -16.64 -2.70 -4.60
C LEU A 353 -15.16 -2.28 -4.68
N GLU A 354 -14.63 -1.78 -3.57
CA GLU A 354 -13.24 -1.35 -3.44
C GLU A 354 -12.42 -2.42 -2.71
N ASP A 355 -11.19 -2.66 -3.17
CA ASP A 355 -10.19 -3.52 -2.49
C ASP A 355 -8.88 -2.73 -2.29
N PRO A 356 -8.86 -1.74 -1.37
CA PRO A 356 -7.67 -0.92 -1.15
C PRO A 356 -6.50 -1.74 -0.63
N ARG A 357 -6.75 -2.82 0.11
CA ARG A 357 -5.69 -3.67 0.65
C ARG A 357 -4.92 -4.36 -0.47
N TYR A 358 -5.62 -4.90 -1.48
CA TYR A 358 -4.96 -5.43 -2.68
C TYR A 358 -4.15 -4.33 -3.36
N ARG A 359 -4.71 -3.12 -3.52
CA ARG A 359 -4.02 -2.00 -4.20
C ARG A 359 -2.71 -1.62 -3.50
N LEU A 360 -2.72 -1.51 -2.18
CA LEU A 360 -1.51 -1.21 -1.40
C LEU A 360 -0.44 -2.31 -1.58
N ARG A 361 -0.82 -3.58 -1.48
CA ARG A 361 0.11 -4.72 -1.68
C ARG A 361 0.68 -4.76 -3.09
N HIS A 362 -0.18 -4.54 -4.10
CA HIS A 362 0.22 -4.51 -5.50
C HIS A 362 1.27 -3.43 -5.73
N LEU A 363 1.00 -2.17 -5.34
CA LEU A 363 1.96 -1.08 -5.51
C LEU A 363 3.26 -1.30 -4.74
N LEU A 364 3.21 -1.84 -3.53
CA LEU A 364 4.40 -2.18 -2.75
C LEU A 364 5.22 -3.30 -3.41
N SER A 365 4.56 -4.31 -3.96
CA SER A 365 5.19 -5.37 -4.75
C SER A 365 5.92 -4.78 -5.96
N GLN A 366 5.27 -3.86 -6.68
CA GLN A 366 5.88 -3.18 -7.82
C GLN A 366 7.15 -2.43 -7.39
N ILE A 367 7.07 -1.56 -6.37
CA ILE A 367 8.23 -0.79 -5.88
C ILE A 367 9.43 -1.71 -5.57
N ARG A 368 9.18 -2.84 -4.89
CA ARG A 368 10.22 -3.84 -4.57
C ARG A 368 10.82 -4.49 -5.82
N GLN A 369 9.99 -4.83 -6.81
CA GLN A 369 10.45 -5.38 -8.09
C GLN A 369 11.30 -4.37 -8.88
N GLN A 370 10.92 -3.09 -8.89
CA GLN A 370 11.72 -2.04 -9.53
C GLN A 370 13.06 -1.83 -8.81
N GLN A 371 13.09 -1.87 -7.47
CA GLN A 371 14.33 -1.85 -6.70
C GLN A 371 15.26 -3.02 -7.06
N GLN A 372 14.71 -4.24 -7.14
CA GLN A 372 15.49 -5.41 -7.56
C GLN A 372 16.04 -5.25 -8.98
N LEU A 373 15.24 -4.68 -9.90
CA LEU A 373 15.68 -4.44 -11.27
C LEU A 373 16.83 -3.41 -11.33
N LEU A 374 16.83 -2.37 -10.50
CA LEU A 374 17.96 -1.43 -10.38
C LEU A 374 19.25 -2.15 -9.95
N ALA A 375 19.16 -3.07 -8.98
CA ALA A 375 20.30 -3.86 -8.54
C ALA A 375 20.85 -4.76 -9.66
N LEU A 376 19.98 -5.42 -10.43
CA LEU A 376 20.40 -6.24 -11.58
C LEU A 376 21.09 -5.39 -12.66
N TYR A 377 20.61 -4.17 -12.92
CA TYR A 377 21.28 -3.28 -13.87
C TYR A 377 22.63 -2.78 -13.38
N ALA A 378 22.77 -2.52 -12.08
CA ALA A 378 24.05 -2.19 -11.47
C ALA A 378 25.05 -3.36 -11.59
N GLU A 379 24.61 -4.58 -11.31
CA GLU A 379 25.42 -5.79 -11.50
C GLU A 379 25.84 -5.95 -12.96
N ARG A 380 24.90 -5.81 -13.91
CA ARG A 380 25.18 -5.91 -15.34
C ARG A 380 26.14 -4.83 -15.82
N ALA A 381 25.99 -3.60 -15.32
CA ALA A 381 26.91 -2.50 -15.61
C ALA A 381 28.33 -2.80 -15.12
N SER A 382 28.49 -3.45 -13.96
CA SER A 382 29.79 -3.78 -13.38
C SER A 382 30.63 -4.75 -14.23
N LEU A 383 30.00 -5.50 -15.14
CA LEU A 383 30.69 -6.45 -16.03
C LEU A 383 31.45 -5.77 -17.18
N TYR A 384 31.23 -4.47 -17.43
CA TYR A 384 31.93 -3.76 -18.49
C TYR A 384 33.34 -3.33 -18.07
N PRO A 385 34.38 -3.50 -18.93
CA PRO A 385 35.78 -3.22 -18.57
C PRO A 385 36.06 -1.80 -18.06
N HIS A 386 35.30 -0.81 -18.50
CA HIS A 386 35.47 0.60 -18.14
C HIS A 386 34.34 1.14 -17.24
N HIS A 387 33.59 0.25 -16.57
CA HIS A 387 32.46 0.62 -15.71
C HIS A 387 32.82 1.68 -14.66
N ALA A 388 33.86 1.45 -13.86
CA ALA A 388 34.24 2.37 -12.79
C ALA A 388 34.56 3.79 -13.31
N SER A 389 35.27 3.87 -14.44
CA SER A 389 35.56 5.14 -15.10
C SER A 389 34.28 5.79 -15.65
N ALA A 390 33.38 5.01 -16.25
CA ALA A 390 32.12 5.51 -16.78
C ALA A 390 31.20 6.04 -15.67
N VAL A 391 31.10 5.35 -14.52
CA VAL A 391 30.35 5.82 -13.34
C VAL A 391 30.92 7.15 -12.85
N MET A 392 32.25 7.26 -12.70
CA MET A 392 32.88 8.51 -12.26
C MET A 392 32.59 9.66 -13.24
N VAL A 393 32.69 9.43 -14.54
CA VAL A 393 32.37 10.44 -15.56
C VAL A 393 30.88 10.80 -15.53
N GLN A 394 30.00 9.80 -15.42
CA GLN A 394 28.55 10.00 -15.35
C GLN A 394 28.11 10.75 -14.09
N GLN A 395 28.79 10.56 -12.96
CA GLN A 395 28.41 11.20 -11.70
C GLN A 395 29.01 12.60 -11.55
N LEU A 396 30.20 12.86 -12.11
CA LEU A 396 30.95 14.10 -11.86
C LEU A 396 31.04 15.04 -13.07
N ILE A 397 30.93 14.53 -14.30
CA ILE A 397 31.19 15.31 -15.53
C ILE A 397 29.92 15.46 -16.37
N VAL A 398 29.19 14.37 -16.61
CA VAL A 398 27.98 14.38 -17.46
C VAL A 398 26.88 15.32 -16.94
N PRO A 399 26.58 15.44 -15.64
CA PRO A 399 25.48 16.29 -15.17
C PRO A 399 25.83 17.76 -15.36
N ALA A 400 24.91 18.54 -15.93
CA ALA A 400 25.09 20.00 -16.07
C ALA A 400 25.07 20.70 -14.69
N THR A 401 24.47 20.06 -13.70
CA THR A 401 24.40 20.52 -12.31
C THR A 401 24.72 19.40 -11.34
N LEU A 402 25.40 19.71 -10.22
CA LEU A 402 25.63 18.80 -9.10
C LEU A 402 25.06 19.42 -7.83
N GLY A 403 24.18 18.69 -7.14
CA GLY A 403 23.52 19.21 -5.93
C GLY A 403 22.76 20.52 -6.16
N GLY A 404 22.20 20.71 -7.36
CA GLY A 404 21.51 21.94 -7.76
C GLY A 404 22.42 23.11 -8.20
N GLN A 405 23.75 22.95 -8.15
CA GLN A 405 24.70 23.98 -8.57
C GLN A 405 25.28 23.69 -9.95
N LYS A 406 25.66 24.73 -10.71
CA LYS A 406 26.31 24.55 -12.02
C LYS A 406 27.58 23.70 -11.88
N ASN A 407 27.69 22.64 -12.66
CA ASN A 407 28.85 21.76 -12.63
C ASN A 407 30.00 22.36 -13.46
N PRO A 408 31.14 22.74 -12.85
CA PRO A 408 32.28 23.29 -13.59
C PRO A 408 32.96 22.26 -14.50
N LEU A 409 32.87 20.96 -14.17
CA LEU A 409 33.47 19.88 -14.96
C LEU A 409 32.69 19.58 -16.23
N HIS A 410 31.40 19.95 -16.29
CA HIS A 410 30.54 19.67 -17.43
C HIS A 410 31.05 20.28 -18.74
N ALA A 411 31.74 21.42 -18.69
CA ALA A 411 32.35 22.03 -19.88
C ALA A 411 33.38 21.11 -20.57
N CYS A 412 33.97 20.16 -19.84
CA CYS A 412 34.87 19.16 -20.43
C CYS A 412 34.13 18.09 -21.23
N PHE A 413 32.82 17.91 -21.00
CA PHE A 413 32.00 16.88 -21.63
C PHE A 413 31.78 17.11 -23.13
N ASP A 414 31.89 18.36 -23.59
CA ASP A 414 31.85 18.71 -25.01
C ASP A 414 32.95 18.02 -25.84
N LYS A 415 34.04 17.59 -25.19
CA LYS A 415 35.13 16.85 -25.82
C LYS A 415 34.81 15.35 -26.03
N VAL A 416 33.77 14.83 -25.37
CA VAL A 416 33.36 13.43 -25.48
C VAL A 416 32.51 13.26 -26.75
N LYS A 417 33.06 12.52 -27.71
CA LYS A 417 32.37 12.15 -28.96
C LYS A 417 31.14 11.30 -28.66
N GLU A 418 30.20 11.28 -29.60
CA GLU A 418 28.94 10.53 -29.49
C GLU A 418 29.13 9.06 -29.10
N ALA A 419 30.11 8.37 -29.70
CA ALA A 419 30.44 6.98 -29.33
C ALA A 419 30.77 6.84 -27.83
N GLY A 420 31.59 7.75 -27.28
CA GLY A 420 31.91 7.75 -25.85
C GLY A 420 30.70 8.09 -24.98
N ARG A 421 29.78 8.93 -25.46
CA ARG A 421 28.51 9.21 -24.75
C ARG A 421 27.61 7.98 -24.71
N ARG A 422 27.55 7.21 -25.80
CA ARG A 422 26.85 5.91 -25.86
C ARG A 422 27.48 4.90 -24.91
N ASP A 423 28.81 4.81 -24.90
CA ASP A 423 29.55 3.91 -24.00
C ASP A 423 29.33 4.27 -22.53
N ILE A 424 29.30 5.56 -22.17
CA ILE A 424 28.97 6.00 -20.82
C ILE A 424 27.58 5.49 -20.42
N ASN A 425 26.54 5.82 -21.21
CA ASN A 425 25.18 5.35 -20.94
C ASN A 425 25.10 3.83 -20.82
N ARG A 426 25.77 3.10 -21.72
CA ARG A 426 25.81 1.65 -21.72
C ARG A 426 26.52 1.10 -20.50
N PHE A 427 27.64 1.68 -20.06
CA PHE A 427 28.42 1.17 -18.93
C PHE A 427 27.85 1.58 -17.57
N THR A 428 26.86 2.47 -17.54
CA THR A 428 26.15 2.90 -16.31
C THR A 428 24.67 2.53 -16.30
N ALA A 429 24.16 1.92 -17.38
CA ALA A 429 22.74 1.63 -17.62
C ALA A 429 21.83 2.85 -17.41
N SER A 430 22.31 4.05 -17.78
CA SER A 430 21.66 5.30 -17.40
C SER A 430 20.27 5.47 -18.01
N ALA A 431 20.02 4.96 -19.21
CA ALA A 431 18.74 5.14 -19.87
C ALA A 431 17.69 4.13 -19.35
N GLU A 432 18.12 2.91 -19.05
CA GLU A 432 17.30 1.86 -18.44
C GLU A 432 16.94 2.24 -17.00
N ARG A 433 17.92 2.70 -16.20
CA ARG A 433 17.68 3.22 -14.85
C ARG A 433 16.76 4.43 -14.85
N ALA A 434 16.89 5.33 -15.82
CA ALA A 434 15.99 6.47 -15.95
C ALA A 434 14.53 6.06 -16.17
N LEU A 435 14.27 5.02 -16.97
CA LEU A 435 12.93 4.46 -17.13
C LEU A 435 12.40 3.88 -15.81
N ILE A 436 13.22 3.11 -15.09
CA ILE A 436 12.83 2.49 -13.82
C ILE A 436 12.52 3.57 -12.77
N TRP A 437 13.29 4.66 -12.74
CA TRP A 437 13.02 5.79 -11.85
C TRP A 437 11.66 6.44 -12.12
N GLN A 438 11.26 6.56 -13.39
CA GLN A 438 9.94 7.08 -13.75
C GLN A 438 8.82 6.15 -13.26
N GLN A 439 8.98 4.84 -13.43
CA GLN A 439 8.01 3.84 -12.94
C GLN A 439 7.93 3.83 -11.41
N LEU A 440 9.08 3.90 -10.73
CA LEU A 440 9.14 3.91 -9.27
C LEU A 440 8.46 5.18 -8.70
N ASN A 441 8.74 6.35 -9.28
CA ASN A 441 8.07 7.59 -8.93
C ASN A 441 6.54 7.50 -9.14
N MET A 442 6.10 6.90 -10.25
CA MET A 442 4.66 6.71 -10.51
C MET A 442 4.02 5.76 -9.49
N ALA A 443 4.63 4.61 -9.21
CA ALA A 443 4.11 3.66 -8.23
C ALA A 443 4.03 4.27 -6.82
N GLN A 444 5.04 5.05 -6.42
CA GLN A 444 5.03 5.78 -5.15
C GLN A 444 3.98 6.90 -5.12
N ALA A 445 3.76 7.62 -6.22
CA ALA A 445 2.71 8.62 -6.30
C ALA A 445 1.31 7.99 -6.18
N LEU A 446 1.07 6.88 -6.87
CA LEU A 446 -0.17 6.10 -6.76
C LEU A 446 -0.37 5.55 -5.34
N LEU A 447 0.71 5.16 -4.66
CA LEU A 447 0.65 4.70 -3.27
C LEU A 447 0.26 5.85 -2.32
N ALA A 448 0.84 7.03 -2.53
CA ALA A 448 0.50 8.25 -1.79
C ALA A 448 -0.96 8.66 -2.01
N GLU A 449 -1.44 8.62 -3.26
CA GLU A 449 -2.83 8.90 -3.61
C GLU A 449 -3.78 7.89 -2.93
N CYS A 450 -3.44 6.60 -2.95
CA CYS A 450 -4.24 5.56 -2.31
C CYS A 450 -4.39 5.77 -0.79
N LEU A 451 -3.31 6.12 -0.08
CA LEU A 451 -3.34 6.35 1.37
C LEU A 451 -4.15 7.60 1.79
N GLN A 452 -4.32 8.56 0.89
CA GLN A 452 -5.17 9.73 1.12
C GLN A 452 -6.67 9.43 0.99
N GLN A 453 -7.04 8.31 0.36
CA GLN A 453 -8.45 7.97 0.17
C GLN A 453 -9.09 7.51 1.50
N PRO A 454 -10.28 8.04 1.86
CA PRO A 454 -10.97 7.65 3.09
C PRO A 454 -11.25 6.13 3.18
N VAL A 455 -11.60 5.49 2.07
CA VAL A 455 -11.86 4.04 2.03
C VAL A 455 -10.60 3.23 2.36
N THR A 456 -9.42 3.68 1.92
CA THR A 456 -8.13 3.05 2.24
C THR A 456 -7.81 3.22 3.71
N GLN A 457 -7.98 4.41 4.27
CA GLN A 457 -7.75 4.68 5.69
C GLN A 457 -8.64 3.81 6.58
N GLN A 458 -9.92 3.68 6.22
CA GLN A 458 -10.84 2.79 6.92
C GLN A 458 -10.52 1.30 6.70
N THR A 459 -9.97 0.92 5.54
CA THR A 459 -9.46 -0.44 5.31
C THR A 459 -8.23 -0.73 6.17
N LEU A 460 -7.34 0.24 6.39
CA LEU A 460 -6.24 0.09 7.35
C LEU A 460 -6.78 -0.08 8.78
N ALA A 461 -7.80 0.70 9.16
CA ALA A 461 -8.47 0.52 10.44
C ALA A 461 -9.09 -0.89 10.61
N ASP A 462 -9.62 -1.49 9.54
CA ASP A 462 -10.13 -2.87 9.58
C ASP A 462 -9.04 -3.87 10.03
N HIS A 463 -7.82 -3.72 9.48
CA HIS A 463 -6.68 -4.57 9.81
C HIS A 463 -6.07 -4.26 11.18
N LEU A 464 -5.99 -2.97 11.56
CA LEU A 464 -5.46 -2.54 12.86
C LEU A 464 -6.45 -2.73 14.02
N SER A 465 -7.71 -3.09 13.71
CA SER A 465 -8.71 -3.50 14.70
C SER A 465 -8.76 -5.01 14.92
N GLN A 466 -7.85 -5.79 14.30
CA GLN A 466 -7.63 -7.19 14.67
C GLN A 466 -6.91 -7.27 16.02
N ASP A 467 -6.79 -8.47 16.58
CA ASP A 467 -6.12 -8.69 17.86
C ASP A 467 -4.96 -9.70 17.75
N GLY A 468 -4.12 -9.76 18.78
CA GLY A 468 -3.03 -10.72 18.86
C GLY A 468 -2.02 -10.61 17.72
N PHE A 469 -1.67 -11.75 17.11
CA PHE A 469 -0.60 -11.81 16.11
C PHE A 469 -0.99 -11.18 14.78
N ASP A 470 -2.26 -11.27 14.38
CA ASP A 470 -2.74 -10.64 13.15
C ASP A 470 -2.69 -9.12 13.23
N TYR A 471 -2.92 -8.54 14.42
CA TYR A 471 -2.71 -7.12 14.65
C TYR A 471 -1.24 -6.70 14.51
N LEU A 472 -0.32 -7.45 15.15
CA LEU A 472 1.12 -7.22 15.02
C LEU A 472 1.54 -7.28 13.53
N ALA A 473 1.05 -8.28 12.80
CA ALA A 473 1.35 -8.47 11.39
C ALA A 473 0.78 -7.35 10.51
N ALA A 474 -0.45 -6.90 10.79
CA ALA A 474 -1.06 -5.77 10.12
C ALA A 474 -0.24 -4.49 10.31
N LEU A 475 0.13 -4.14 11.55
CA LEU A 475 0.92 -2.94 11.82
C LEU A 475 2.31 -3.03 11.19
N PHE A 476 2.95 -4.21 11.23
CA PHE A 476 4.21 -4.45 10.54
C PHE A 476 4.08 -4.20 9.03
N ALA A 477 3.05 -4.72 8.37
CA ALA A 477 2.82 -4.50 6.95
C ALA A 477 2.52 -3.03 6.60
N VAL A 478 1.80 -2.31 7.49
CA VAL A 478 1.57 -0.86 7.33
C VAL A 478 2.89 -0.09 7.46
N SER A 479 3.74 -0.42 8.44
CA SER A 479 5.05 0.22 8.63
C SER A 479 5.94 0.09 7.39
N GLN A 480 5.92 -1.07 6.72
CA GLN A 480 6.66 -1.29 5.47
C GLN A 480 6.14 -0.42 4.32
N THR A 481 4.83 -0.14 4.30
CA THR A 481 4.22 0.75 3.30
C THR A 481 4.73 2.18 3.47
N PHE A 482 4.84 2.64 4.72
CA PHE A 482 5.37 3.97 5.05
C PHE A 482 6.88 4.08 4.75
N ALA A 483 7.66 3.04 5.04
CA ALA A 483 9.08 2.99 4.67
C ALA A 483 9.29 3.07 3.15
N ALA A 484 8.52 2.32 2.36
CA ALA A 484 8.59 2.38 0.89
C ALA A 484 8.22 3.76 0.34
N LEU A 485 7.27 4.45 0.98
CA LEU A 485 6.82 5.78 0.58
C LEU A 485 7.86 6.89 0.89
N ALA A 486 8.66 6.72 1.95
CA ALA A 486 9.68 7.68 2.35
C ALA A 486 10.91 7.68 1.43
N THR A 487 11.21 6.53 0.82
CA THR A 487 12.36 6.38 -0.07
C THR A 487 12.15 7.12 -1.40
N VAL A 488 13.25 7.46 -2.08
CA VAL A 488 13.22 7.99 -3.45
C VAL A 488 14.06 7.09 -4.38
N PRO A 489 13.82 7.10 -5.71
CA PRO A 489 14.59 6.27 -6.65
C PRO A 489 16.11 6.38 -6.46
N ALA A 490 16.61 7.58 -6.17
CA ALA A 490 18.02 7.85 -5.89
C ALA A 490 18.61 7.03 -4.73
N GLN A 491 17.84 6.77 -3.67
CA GLN A 491 18.28 5.99 -2.52
C GLN A 491 18.24 4.48 -2.78
N LEU A 492 17.40 4.04 -3.73
CA LEU A 492 17.21 2.64 -4.09
C LEU A 492 18.15 2.20 -5.22
N ASP A 493 18.79 3.14 -5.90
CA ASP A 493 19.67 2.91 -7.04
C ASP A 493 21.15 2.86 -6.62
N PRO A 494 21.82 1.69 -6.72
CA PRO A 494 23.21 1.53 -6.28
C PRO A 494 24.22 2.42 -7.01
N LEU A 495 23.88 2.93 -8.21
CA LEU A 495 24.78 3.72 -9.04
C LEU A 495 24.44 5.22 -9.01
N ALA A 496 23.50 5.68 -8.17
CA ALA A 496 23.06 7.07 -8.08
C ALA A 496 23.53 7.79 -6.80
N SER A 497 24.79 7.61 -6.41
CA SER A 497 25.35 8.21 -5.18
C SER A 497 25.28 9.74 -5.14
N ASN A 498 25.24 10.41 -6.30
CA ASN A 498 25.07 11.86 -6.42
C ASN A 498 23.60 12.31 -6.43
N GLY A 499 22.65 11.37 -6.33
CA GLY A 499 21.21 11.62 -6.39
C GLY A 499 20.67 11.90 -7.79
N ASP A 500 21.40 11.55 -8.85
CA ASP A 500 21.00 11.84 -10.23
C ASP A 500 21.29 10.68 -11.20
N VAL A 501 20.45 10.58 -12.23
CA VAL A 501 20.70 9.83 -13.46
C VAL A 501 20.62 10.80 -14.63
N THR A 502 21.78 11.25 -15.11
CA THR A 502 21.86 12.03 -16.35
C THR A 502 22.13 11.12 -17.56
N ASN A 503 21.34 11.28 -18.62
CA ASN A 503 21.59 10.64 -19.90
C ASN A 503 22.71 11.38 -20.66
N ALA A 504 23.81 10.70 -20.95
CA ALA A 504 25.00 11.27 -21.59
C ALA A 504 24.76 11.74 -23.04
N LEU A 505 23.74 11.23 -23.74
CA LEU A 505 23.40 11.62 -25.11
C LEU A 505 22.49 12.82 -25.15
N THR A 506 21.41 12.81 -24.35
CA THR A 506 20.38 13.86 -24.40
C THR A 506 20.62 14.99 -23.40
N GLY A 507 21.48 14.77 -22.39
CA GLY A 507 21.71 15.70 -21.28
C GLY A 507 20.55 15.77 -20.27
N VAL A 508 19.50 14.95 -20.45
CA VAL A 508 18.35 14.92 -19.54
C VAL A 508 18.79 14.35 -18.18
N SER A 509 18.60 15.14 -17.13
CA SER A 509 18.87 14.81 -15.72
C SER A 509 17.55 14.51 -15.00
N LEU A 510 17.57 13.55 -14.08
CA LEU A 510 16.44 13.19 -13.23
C LEU A 510 16.60 13.70 -11.78
N TYR A 511 17.63 14.50 -11.53
CA TYR A 511 17.84 15.15 -10.25
C TYR A 511 16.61 16.00 -9.87
N SER A 512 16.10 15.77 -8.66
CA SER A 512 15.11 16.63 -8.04
C SER A 512 15.61 17.09 -6.67
N PRO A 513 15.70 18.41 -6.42
CA PRO A 513 15.99 18.93 -5.09
C PRO A 513 14.77 18.93 -4.17
N LYS A 514 13.56 18.70 -4.71
CA LYS A 514 12.30 18.73 -3.97
C LYS A 514 12.01 17.38 -3.31
N ALA A 515 11.38 17.43 -2.14
CA ALA A 515 10.79 16.25 -1.52
C ALA A 515 9.80 15.57 -2.48
N SER A 516 9.76 14.22 -2.42
CA SER A 516 8.78 13.46 -3.19
C SER A 516 7.38 13.65 -2.62
N VAL A 517 6.34 13.34 -3.42
CA VAL A 517 4.94 13.35 -2.96
C VAL A 517 4.75 12.47 -1.73
N GLY A 518 5.43 11.32 -1.69
CA GLY A 518 5.41 10.42 -0.55
C GLY A 518 6.05 11.02 0.70
N GLN A 519 7.22 11.64 0.56
CA GLN A 519 7.90 12.32 1.67
C GLN A 519 7.08 13.50 2.21
N THR A 520 6.47 14.29 1.34
CA THR A 520 5.57 15.38 1.75
C THR A 520 4.36 14.83 2.52
N LEU A 521 3.66 13.83 1.97
CA LEU A 521 2.51 13.22 2.62
C LEU A 521 2.86 12.64 4.00
N LEU A 522 3.96 11.90 4.10
CA LEU A 522 4.41 11.33 5.37
C LEU A 522 4.70 12.41 6.42
N ASN A 523 5.38 13.47 6.00
CA ASN A 523 5.66 14.61 6.86
C ASN A 523 4.35 15.28 7.33
N ASP A 524 3.37 15.44 6.44
CA ASP A 524 2.08 16.04 6.76
C ASP A 524 1.27 15.17 7.74
N ILE A 525 1.18 13.86 7.51
CA ILE A 525 0.52 12.92 8.43
C ILE A 525 1.19 12.96 9.81
N ALA A 526 2.51 13.03 9.86
CA ALA A 526 3.24 13.05 11.12
C ALA A 526 2.98 14.33 11.93
N HIS A 527 2.81 15.48 11.28
CA HIS A 527 2.59 16.77 11.95
C HIS A 527 1.12 17.13 12.15
N ASP A 528 0.18 16.31 11.67
CA ASP A 528 -1.26 16.51 11.85
C ASP A 528 -1.88 15.40 12.73
N PRO A 529 -1.99 15.62 14.06
CA PRO A 529 -2.67 14.69 14.95
C PRO A 529 -4.15 14.44 14.60
N ALA A 530 -4.79 15.31 13.82
CA ALA A 530 -6.16 15.11 13.35
C ALA A 530 -6.23 14.26 12.07
N HIS A 531 -5.09 13.98 11.41
CA HIS A 531 -5.06 13.11 10.25
C HIS A 531 -5.43 11.67 10.67
N PRO A 532 -6.37 10.97 9.98
CA PRO A 532 -6.85 9.65 10.41
C PRO A 532 -5.77 8.58 10.60
N LEU A 533 -4.69 8.64 9.81
CA LEU A 533 -3.57 7.69 9.92
C LEU A 533 -2.60 8.00 11.07
N HIS A 534 -2.59 9.22 11.62
CA HIS A 534 -1.67 9.59 12.69
C HIS A 534 -1.87 8.75 13.97
N PRO A 535 -3.09 8.70 14.56
CA PRO A 535 -3.32 7.93 15.80
C PRO A 535 -3.27 6.41 15.59
N MET A 536 -3.29 5.93 14.33
CA MET A 536 -3.09 4.52 14.00
C MET A 536 -1.63 4.08 14.12
N LEU A 537 -0.68 5.01 14.04
CA LEU A 537 0.76 4.72 13.92
C LEU A 537 1.57 5.19 15.11
N TRP A 538 1.17 6.27 15.76
CA TRP A 538 1.93 6.87 16.85
C TRP A 538 1.08 7.10 18.09
N PRO A 539 1.66 6.98 19.29
CA PRO A 539 1.02 7.42 20.51
C PRO A 539 0.99 8.95 20.56
N ALA A 540 0.04 9.50 21.34
CA ALA A 540 0.01 10.94 21.61
C ALA A 540 1.30 11.41 22.28
N VAL A 541 1.88 12.49 21.77
CA VAL A 541 3.12 13.09 22.30
C VAL A 541 2.79 14.01 23.47
N ASP A 542 3.43 13.75 24.60
CA ASP A 542 3.38 14.61 25.80
C ASP A 542 4.82 14.80 26.28
N GLU A 543 5.34 16.02 26.13
CA GLU A 543 6.73 16.36 26.47
C GLU A 543 7.04 16.10 27.95
N ALA A 544 6.09 16.35 28.86
CA ALA A 544 6.28 16.09 30.28
C ALA A 544 6.41 14.59 30.56
N LYS A 545 5.62 13.76 29.88
CA LYS A 545 5.75 12.29 29.97
C LYS A 545 7.00 11.75 29.30
N LEU A 546 7.55 12.44 28.29
CA LEU A 546 8.79 12.02 27.62
C LEU A 546 10.05 12.43 28.39
N ALA A 547 9.93 13.36 29.35
CA ALA A 547 11.01 13.77 30.25
C ALA A 547 11.19 12.85 31.48
N ALA A 548 10.43 11.76 31.57
CA ALA A 548 10.48 10.77 32.65
C ALA A 548 10.38 9.34 32.09
N PRO A 549 10.81 8.32 32.85
CA PRO A 549 10.61 6.91 32.51
C PRO A 549 9.15 6.62 32.16
N TYR A 550 8.96 5.77 31.15
CA TYR A 550 7.64 5.32 30.71
C TYR A 550 6.94 4.53 31.79
N VAL A 551 5.67 4.86 32.02
CA VAL A 551 4.79 4.12 32.90
C VAL A 551 3.75 3.42 32.03
N PRO A 552 3.81 2.08 31.89
CA PRO A 552 2.81 1.32 31.15
C PRO A 552 1.41 1.54 31.75
N PRO A 553 0.35 1.58 30.91
CA PRO A 553 -1.01 1.66 31.42
C PRO A 553 -1.33 0.45 32.30
N THR A 554 -2.11 0.67 33.36
CA THR A 554 -2.51 -0.39 34.32
C THR A 554 -3.67 -1.23 33.82
N GLN A 555 -4.41 -0.75 32.82
CA GLN A 555 -5.51 -1.45 32.16
C GLN A 555 -5.18 -1.59 30.68
N THR A 556 -5.51 -2.74 30.11
CA THR A 556 -5.40 -2.98 28.68
C THR A 556 -6.35 -2.05 27.93
N THR A 557 -5.84 -1.41 26.88
CA THR A 557 -6.59 -0.56 25.96
C THR A 557 -7.68 -1.39 25.29
N LEU A 558 -8.92 -0.95 25.43
CA LEU A 558 -10.04 -1.63 24.78
C LEU A 558 -9.94 -1.47 23.25
N ASN A 559 -10.21 -2.54 22.51
CA ASN A 559 -10.38 -2.48 21.06
C ASN A 559 -11.74 -1.82 20.73
N GLU A 560 -11.70 -0.54 20.35
CA GLU A 560 -12.89 0.24 19.95
C GLU A 560 -13.21 0.13 18.45
N GLY A 561 -12.44 -0.65 17.69
CA GLY A 561 -12.65 -0.80 16.24
C GLY A 561 -12.31 0.45 15.41
N ASP A 562 -11.55 1.39 15.97
CA ASP A 562 -11.13 2.63 15.31
C ASP A 562 -9.77 2.51 14.58
N GLY A 563 -9.05 1.41 14.81
CA GLY A 563 -7.72 1.15 14.26
C GLY A 563 -6.60 1.96 14.93
N HIS A 564 -6.87 2.66 16.04
CA HIS A 564 -5.85 3.39 16.77
C HIS A 564 -4.80 2.45 17.37
N LEU A 565 -3.61 2.99 17.58
CA LEU A 565 -2.48 2.25 18.12
C LEU A 565 -2.77 1.80 19.56
N ARG A 566 -3.01 0.49 19.73
CA ARG A 566 -3.00 -0.21 21.01
C ARG A 566 -1.61 -0.77 21.29
N ALA A 567 -0.71 0.09 21.78
CA ALA A 567 0.71 -0.26 21.94
C ALA A 567 0.95 -1.27 23.08
N ASP A 568 0.11 -1.23 24.12
CA ASP A 568 0.13 -2.15 25.25
C ASP A 568 -0.23 -3.58 24.87
N ASP A 569 -1.17 -3.77 23.92
CA ASP A 569 -1.45 -5.08 23.33
C ASP A 569 -0.22 -5.64 22.61
N LEU A 570 0.49 -4.79 21.87
CA LEU A 570 1.70 -5.18 21.13
C LEU A 570 2.90 -5.44 22.05
N ALA A 571 3.00 -4.73 23.17
CA ALA A 571 4.07 -4.91 24.14
C ALA A 571 4.11 -6.32 24.74
N ALA A 572 3.02 -7.07 24.70
CA ALA A 572 3.00 -8.48 25.09
C ALA A 572 4.00 -9.33 24.28
N PHE A 573 4.28 -8.96 23.02
CA PHE A 573 5.22 -9.65 22.12
C PHE A 573 6.69 -9.38 22.42
N GLU A 574 7.01 -8.40 23.29
CA GLU A 574 8.40 -8.15 23.71
C GLU A 574 9.01 -9.34 24.46
N SER A 575 8.20 -10.04 25.27
CA SER A 575 8.67 -11.13 26.14
C SER A 575 8.24 -12.53 25.71
N HIS A 576 7.22 -12.62 24.86
CA HIS A 576 6.64 -13.89 24.45
C HIS A 576 7.13 -14.26 23.04
N PRO A 577 7.81 -15.41 22.87
CA PRO A 577 8.32 -15.82 21.55
C PRO A 577 7.23 -16.14 20.54
N GLY A 578 5.99 -16.35 21.00
CA GLY A 578 4.89 -16.90 20.22
C GLY A 578 5.27 -18.17 19.43
N PRO A 579 5.19 -19.38 20.00
CA PRO A 579 5.22 -20.60 19.20
C PRO A 579 3.82 -21.17 18.93
N TYR A 580 2.75 -20.56 19.45
CA TYR A 580 1.38 -21.04 19.32
C TYR A 580 0.52 -19.95 18.67
N TYR A 581 0.40 -20.02 17.35
CA TYR A 581 -0.55 -19.24 16.56
C TYR A 581 -1.71 -20.19 16.22
N PRO A 582 -2.72 -20.34 17.09
CA PRO A 582 -3.91 -21.07 16.69
C PRO A 582 -4.51 -20.31 15.51
N GLN A 583 -4.48 -20.95 14.34
CA GLN A 583 -5.08 -20.46 13.09
C GLN A 583 -4.59 -19.06 12.69
N VAL A 584 -3.36 -18.97 12.15
CA VAL A 584 -3.00 -17.81 11.31
C VAL A 584 -3.97 -17.83 10.13
N ASP A 585 -4.93 -16.92 10.14
CA ASP A 585 -6.03 -16.91 9.17
C ASP A 585 -5.84 -15.86 8.08
N HIS A 586 -4.88 -14.94 8.25
CA HIS A 586 -4.72 -13.78 7.38
C HIS A 586 -3.36 -13.76 6.67
N LEU A 587 -3.36 -13.16 5.47
CA LEU A 587 -2.16 -13.06 4.63
C LEU A 587 -1.01 -12.31 5.33
N ASP A 588 -1.29 -11.25 6.07
CA ASP A 588 -0.25 -10.53 6.83
C ASP A 588 0.38 -11.42 7.90
N GLY A 589 -0.44 -12.16 8.66
CA GLY A 589 0.03 -13.13 9.64
C GLY A 589 0.93 -14.20 9.01
N HIS A 590 0.54 -14.75 7.85
CA HIS A 590 1.37 -15.72 7.12
C HIS A 590 2.71 -15.12 6.69
N LEU A 591 2.70 -13.92 6.08
CA LEU A 591 3.91 -13.25 5.62
C LEU A 591 4.87 -12.91 6.77
N LEU A 592 4.34 -12.41 7.89
CA LEU A 592 5.18 -12.10 9.06
C LEU A 592 5.73 -13.38 9.68
N LYS A 593 4.90 -14.44 9.81
CA LYS A 593 5.36 -15.74 10.31
C LYS A 593 6.51 -16.30 9.47
N ASP A 594 6.41 -16.25 8.15
CA ASP A 594 7.46 -16.75 7.24
C ASP A 594 8.74 -15.91 7.36
N LEU A 595 8.61 -14.58 7.48
CA LEU A 595 9.74 -13.67 7.69
C LEU A 595 10.44 -13.88 9.05
N LEU A 596 9.68 -14.26 10.07
CA LEU A 596 10.22 -14.63 11.38
C LEU A 596 10.93 -15.98 11.32
N ALA A 597 10.37 -16.95 10.58
CA ALA A 597 10.96 -18.27 10.39
C ALA A 597 12.28 -18.21 9.60
N SER A 598 12.44 -17.26 8.68
CA SER A 598 13.70 -17.05 7.94
C SER A 598 14.82 -16.42 8.77
N GLY A 599 14.54 -15.93 9.99
CA GLY A 599 15.50 -15.22 10.84
C GLY A 599 15.85 -13.82 10.36
N SER A 600 15.10 -13.27 9.39
CA SER A 600 15.37 -11.97 8.78
C SER A 600 15.14 -10.77 9.73
N LEU A 601 14.43 -10.98 10.84
CA LEU A 601 14.14 -9.95 11.86
C LEU A 601 14.95 -10.13 13.15
N ASN A 602 16.02 -10.91 13.15
CA ASN A 602 16.88 -11.05 14.32
C ASN A 602 17.62 -9.73 14.60
N SER A 603 17.37 -9.12 15.75
CA SER A 603 18.06 -7.91 16.20
C SER A 603 19.18 -8.25 17.20
N THR A 604 20.31 -7.55 17.10
CA THR A 604 21.40 -7.64 18.09
C THR A 604 21.04 -6.96 19.42
N LEU A 605 20.12 -5.99 19.40
CA LEU A 605 19.74 -5.18 20.56
C LEU A 605 18.96 -5.96 21.63
N THR A 606 18.30 -7.05 21.25
CA THR A 606 17.45 -7.86 22.14
C THR A 606 18.16 -9.12 22.64
N GLY A 607 19.45 -9.31 22.32
CA GLY A 607 20.17 -10.57 22.56
C GLY A 607 19.51 -11.76 21.84
N GLN A 608 19.76 -13.00 22.28
CA GLN A 608 19.11 -14.21 21.72
C GLN A 608 17.58 -14.29 21.99
N SER A 609 16.90 -13.19 22.27
CA SER A 609 15.45 -13.21 22.45
C SER A 609 14.71 -13.18 21.10
N LYS A 610 14.16 -14.36 20.78
CA LYS A 610 12.77 -14.63 20.38
C LYS A 610 12.15 -13.69 19.31
N ALA A 611 12.10 -14.19 18.08
CA ALA A 611 11.67 -13.57 16.83
C ALA A 611 10.61 -12.43 16.89
N ALA A 612 9.55 -12.55 17.70
CA ALA A 612 8.45 -11.57 17.75
C ALA A 612 8.91 -10.15 18.18
N ALA A 613 9.88 -10.03 19.09
CA ALA A 613 10.44 -8.72 19.49
C ALA A 613 11.14 -8.00 18.32
N GLY A 614 11.71 -8.77 17.39
CA GLY A 614 12.29 -8.24 16.15
C GLY A 614 11.25 -7.57 15.24
N SER A 615 9.98 -8.01 15.28
CA SER A 615 8.90 -7.35 14.54
C SER A 615 8.58 -5.97 15.10
N LEU A 616 8.59 -5.82 16.43
CA LEU A 616 8.37 -4.54 17.10
C LEU A 616 9.48 -3.54 16.78
N ILE A 617 10.73 -3.99 16.78
CA ILE A 617 11.88 -3.19 16.34
C ILE A 617 11.72 -2.80 14.87
N GLY A 618 11.37 -3.75 14.00
CA GLY A 618 11.14 -3.46 12.59
C GLY A 618 10.03 -2.42 12.35
N ILE A 619 8.94 -2.45 13.13
CA ILE A 619 7.90 -1.41 13.08
C ILE A 619 8.49 -0.04 13.44
N TYR A 620 9.22 0.04 14.55
CA TYR A 620 9.86 1.28 14.99
C TYR A 620 10.86 1.80 13.94
N GLU A 621 11.78 0.97 13.45
CA GLU A 621 12.80 1.35 12.48
C GLU A 621 12.20 1.84 11.17
N ASN A 622 11.17 1.13 10.67
CA ASN A 622 10.45 1.53 9.46
C ASN A 622 9.80 2.91 9.62
N LEU A 623 9.08 3.15 10.72
CA LEU A 623 8.37 4.40 10.94
C LEU A 623 9.33 5.56 11.28
N ALA A 624 10.28 5.36 12.18
CA ALA A 624 11.25 6.38 12.56
C ALA A 624 12.15 6.77 11.38
N GLY A 625 12.67 5.78 10.65
CA GLY A 625 13.49 6.03 9.45
C GLY A 625 12.70 6.71 8.32
N ALA A 626 11.42 6.35 8.15
CA ALA A 626 10.53 7.02 7.20
C ALA A 626 10.33 8.50 7.56
N LEU A 627 10.06 8.80 8.84
CA LEU A 627 9.86 10.15 9.34
C LEU A 627 11.12 11.01 9.21
N GLU A 628 12.28 10.48 9.59
CA GLU A 628 13.55 11.20 9.49
C GLU A 628 13.87 11.55 8.03
N THR A 629 13.71 10.57 7.14
CA THR A 629 13.92 10.74 5.69
C THR A 629 12.97 11.78 5.11
N ALA A 630 11.67 11.68 5.42
CA ALA A 630 10.65 12.61 4.96
C ALA A 630 10.88 14.04 5.46
N SER A 631 11.08 14.19 6.78
CA SER A 631 11.28 15.50 7.42
C SER A 631 12.54 16.20 6.92
N SER A 632 13.64 15.44 6.76
CA SER A 632 14.89 15.97 6.21
C SER A 632 14.75 16.40 4.75
N ALA A 633 13.94 15.69 3.95
CA ALA A 633 13.67 16.08 2.56
C ALA A 633 12.82 17.35 2.46
N VAL A 634 11.78 17.48 3.30
CA VAL A 634 10.87 18.65 3.32
C VAL A 634 11.57 19.90 3.86
N ASN A 635 12.37 19.76 4.92
CA ASN A 635 13.01 20.88 5.61
C ASN A 635 14.38 21.27 5.04
N LYS A 636 14.80 20.68 3.91
CA LYS A 636 16.10 20.97 3.29
C LYS A 636 16.17 22.43 2.83
N PRO A 637 17.12 23.25 3.33
CA PRO A 637 17.20 24.65 2.95
C PRO A 637 17.56 24.81 1.46
N SER A 638 16.80 25.65 0.76
CA SER A 638 17.02 25.99 -0.64
C SER A 638 17.98 27.18 -0.74
N GLY A 639 19.31 26.97 -0.63
CA GLY A 639 20.26 28.09 -0.72
C GLY A 639 21.76 27.72 -0.78
N PRO A 640 22.64 28.66 -1.22
CA PRO A 640 24.07 28.42 -1.51
C PRO A 640 24.99 28.41 -0.27
N HIS A 641 24.45 28.58 0.94
CA HIS A 641 25.17 28.46 2.21
C HIS A 641 24.53 27.32 3.01
N THR A 642 25.13 26.13 2.89
CA THR A 642 24.81 24.99 3.75
C THR A 642 25.48 25.20 5.11
N ASP A 643 24.74 25.77 6.07
CA ASP A 643 25.05 25.57 7.49
C ASP A 643 24.78 24.10 7.87
N PRO A 644 25.56 23.50 8.78
CA PRO A 644 25.40 22.11 9.18
C PRO A 644 24.12 21.95 10.03
N ALA A 645 23.33 20.93 9.70
CA ALA A 645 22.21 20.36 10.47
C ALA A 645 21.22 21.34 11.10
N MET A 646 20.04 21.51 10.46
CA MET A 646 18.88 22.09 11.13
C MET A 646 18.53 21.27 12.38
N PRO A 647 18.14 21.91 13.50
CA PRO A 647 17.75 21.20 14.70
C PRO A 647 16.56 20.29 14.40
N ALA A 648 16.70 19.02 14.74
CA ALA A 648 15.69 18.02 14.48
C ALA A 648 14.41 18.33 15.27
N SER A 649 13.23 18.09 14.67
CA SER A 649 11.95 18.35 15.34
C SER A 649 11.85 17.50 16.61
N THR A 650 11.84 18.16 17.78
CA THR A 650 11.65 17.51 19.09
C THR A 650 10.37 16.69 19.12
N TYR A 651 9.34 17.18 18.44
CA TYR A 651 8.06 16.49 18.31
C TYR A 651 8.18 15.16 17.55
N LEU A 652 8.85 15.14 16.38
CA LEU A 652 9.05 13.91 15.61
C LEU A 652 9.90 12.87 16.36
N HIS A 653 10.93 13.34 17.08
CA HIS A 653 11.72 12.48 17.96
C HIS A 653 10.86 11.96 19.11
N GLY A 654 9.96 12.79 19.64
CA GLY A 654 8.96 12.42 20.62
C GLY A 654 8.00 11.33 20.15
N LEU A 655 7.54 11.37 18.89
CA LEU A 655 6.74 10.30 18.28
C LEU A 655 7.51 8.98 18.26
N GLY A 656 8.76 9.00 17.77
CA GLY A 656 9.60 7.81 17.69
C GLY A 656 9.93 7.20 19.06
N VAL A 657 10.39 8.02 20.00
CA VAL A 657 10.69 7.57 21.38
C VAL A 657 9.43 7.11 22.10
N GLY A 658 8.32 7.84 21.93
CA GLY A 658 7.01 7.49 22.46
C GLY A 658 6.54 6.13 21.96
N LEU A 659 6.68 5.85 20.66
CA LEU A 659 6.35 4.56 20.06
C LEU A 659 7.27 3.45 20.61
N LEU A 660 8.59 3.65 20.57
CA LEU A 660 9.57 2.64 20.99
C LEU A 660 9.33 2.18 22.43
N ARG A 661 9.20 3.12 23.37
CA ARG A 661 8.99 2.81 24.79
C ARG A 661 7.62 2.19 25.08
N SER A 662 6.62 2.47 24.23
CA SER A 662 5.29 1.89 24.35
C SER A 662 5.23 0.46 23.81
N LEU A 663 5.92 0.17 22.71
CA LEU A 663 6.02 -1.18 22.14
C LEU A 663 6.97 -2.08 22.94
N MET A 664 8.02 -1.52 23.53
CA MET A 664 9.07 -2.26 24.23
C MET A 664 9.34 -1.68 25.63
N PRO A 665 8.36 -1.72 26.53
CA PRO A 665 8.48 -1.12 27.86
C PRO A 665 9.56 -1.77 28.73
N LYS A 666 9.90 -3.06 28.55
CA LYS A 666 10.95 -3.70 29.36
C LYS A 666 12.37 -3.34 28.88
N THR A 667 12.53 -3.11 27.58
CA THR A 667 13.83 -2.84 26.95
C THR A 667 14.15 -1.34 26.95
N PHE A 668 13.14 -0.51 26.65
CA PHE A 668 13.28 0.94 26.44
C PHE A 668 12.38 1.79 27.33
N GLY A 669 11.65 1.21 28.29
CA GLY A 669 10.74 1.98 29.17
C GLY A 669 11.46 3.07 29.96
N ASP A 670 12.68 2.83 30.43
CA ASP A 670 13.45 3.83 31.16
C ASP A 670 14.10 4.92 30.26
N ALA A 671 13.92 4.84 28.94
CA ALA A 671 14.42 5.84 28.01
C ALA A 671 13.60 7.14 28.10
N HIS A 672 14.27 8.25 28.35
CA HIS A 672 13.63 9.56 28.46
C HIS A 672 14.55 10.70 28.03
N PHE A 673 13.94 11.84 27.72
CA PHE A 673 14.64 13.05 27.34
C PHE A 673 15.18 13.77 28.57
N ILE A 674 16.47 14.09 28.54
CA ILE A 674 17.15 14.91 29.55
C ILE A 674 17.79 16.12 28.89
N GLN A 675 17.95 17.22 29.64
CA GLN A 675 18.75 18.34 29.15
C GLN A 675 20.22 17.94 29.13
N ARG A 676 20.99 18.42 28.15
CA ARG A 676 22.43 18.15 28.06
C ARG A 676 23.22 18.47 29.34
N ARG A 677 22.79 19.47 30.10
CA ARG A 677 23.41 19.84 31.39
C ARG A 677 23.25 18.75 32.47
N ASP A 678 22.23 17.91 32.34
CA ASP A 678 21.86 16.86 33.29
C ASP A 678 22.39 15.48 32.84
N ALA A 679 23.04 15.41 31.66
CA ALA A 679 23.60 14.20 31.08
C ALA A 679 24.96 13.84 31.70
N ASP A 680 24.91 13.26 32.91
CA ASP A 680 26.09 12.70 33.58
C ASP A 680 26.39 11.26 33.09
N PRO A 681 27.54 11.02 32.44
CA PRO A 681 27.93 9.68 31.96
C PRO A 681 28.07 8.63 33.07
N GLN A 682 28.19 9.04 34.34
CA GLN A 682 28.22 8.11 35.48
C GLN A 682 26.84 7.56 35.83
N HIS A 683 25.78 8.26 35.43
CA HIS A 683 24.39 7.94 35.78
C HIS A 683 23.57 7.48 34.57
N TYR A 684 23.94 7.91 33.37
CA TYR A 684 23.17 7.67 32.14
C TYR A 684 24.05 7.15 31.01
N TYR A 685 23.48 6.21 30.25
CA TYR A 685 23.87 5.94 28.88
C TYR A 685 23.07 6.87 27.95
N VAL A 686 23.77 7.65 27.13
CA VAL A 686 23.16 8.68 26.27
C VAL A 686 23.20 8.22 24.81
N PHE A 687 22.05 8.22 24.16
CA PHE A 687 21.89 7.88 22.75
C PHE A 687 22.10 9.13 21.88
N GLY A 688 22.76 8.97 20.73
CA GLY A 688 22.95 10.06 19.76
C GLY A 688 24.27 10.83 19.86
N LEU A 689 25.36 10.20 20.32
CA LEU A 689 26.69 10.80 20.28
C LEU A 689 27.69 9.89 19.55
N THR A 690 28.03 10.24 18.31
CA THR A 690 29.37 9.97 17.75
C THR A 690 30.45 10.88 18.36
N ASP A 691 30.10 11.81 19.26
CA ASP A 691 31.01 12.85 19.77
C ASP A 691 31.10 12.93 21.31
N VAL A 692 31.10 11.80 22.03
CA VAL A 692 31.71 11.80 23.38
C VAL A 692 33.20 11.49 23.21
N PRO A 693 34.11 12.44 23.45
CA PRO A 693 35.54 12.14 23.44
C PRO A 693 35.80 11.09 24.53
N SER A 694 36.17 9.89 24.10
CA SER A 694 36.76 8.90 24.99
C SER A 694 38.22 9.30 25.20
N GLY A 695 38.47 10.12 26.23
CA GLY A 695 39.82 10.47 26.69
C GLY A 695 40.44 11.75 26.12
N ASP A 696 41.55 12.14 26.74
CA ASP A 696 42.34 13.37 26.51
C ASP A 696 42.94 13.48 25.09
N GLN A 697 42.11 13.79 24.08
CA GLN A 697 42.62 14.24 22.78
C GLN A 697 42.01 15.58 22.36
N ARG A 698 42.88 16.60 22.25
CA ARG A 698 42.55 17.93 21.77
C ARG A 698 42.32 17.91 20.24
N PRO A 699 41.23 18.50 19.72
CA PRO A 699 41.03 18.63 18.29
C PRO A 699 41.92 19.74 17.71
N HIS A 700 42.93 19.36 16.92
CA HIS A 700 43.68 20.26 16.05
C HIS A 700 43.05 20.31 14.65
N ARG A 701 42.05 21.17 14.47
CA ARG A 701 41.81 22.00 13.25
C ARG A 701 40.46 22.69 13.35
N VAL A 702 40.46 24.02 13.33
CA VAL A 702 39.26 24.87 13.33
C VAL A 702 38.93 25.26 11.88
N MET A 703 37.70 25.00 11.45
CA MET A 703 37.07 25.60 10.26
C MET A 703 35.76 26.25 10.73
N GLY A 704 35.52 27.51 10.33
CA GLY A 704 34.34 28.31 10.68
C GLY A 704 34.69 29.61 11.42
N GLN A 705 34.67 30.75 10.72
CA GLN A 705 34.62 32.07 11.35
C GLN A 705 33.16 32.43 11.64
N TYR A 706 32.84 32.80 12.89
CA TYR A 706 31.48 33.15 13.30
C TYR A 706 31.12 34.58 12.90
N LEU A 707 29.90 34.74 12.38
CA LEU A 707 29.29 36.04 12.07
C LEU A 707 28.28 36.40 13.18
N ASP A 708 28.03 37.69 13.39
CA ASP A 708 26.97 38.16 14.28
C ASP A 708 25.57 37.97 13.66
N ALA A 709 24.52 38.27 14.45
CA ALA A 709 23.12 38.12 14.05
C ALA A 709 22.70 38.98 12.84
N GLN A 710 23.59 39.85 12.33
CA GLN A 710 23.38 40.65 11.11
C GLN A 710 24.32 40.22 9.96
N GLY A 711 25.03 39.10 10.10
CA GLY A 711 25.88 38.52 9.06
C GLY A 711 27.24 39.21 8.88
N ARG A 712 27.78 39.88 9.91
CA ARG A 712 29.13 40.48 9.85
C ARG A 712 30.16 39.62 10.60
N PRO A 713 31.41 39.49 10.10
CA PRO A 713 32.43 38.71 10.78
C PRO A 713 32.81 39.30 12.13
N LEU A 714 32.72 38.48 13.19
CA LEU A 714 33.22 38.84 14.51
C LEU A 714 34.75 38.88 14.46
N LYS A 715 35.33 40.08 14.34
CA LYS A 715 36.79 40.27 14.37
C LYS A 715 37.34 39.88 15.74
N VAL A 716 38.16 38.83 15.78
CA VAL A 716 39.06 38.58 16.90
C VAL A 716 40.32 39.42 16.68
N ARG A 717 40.59 40.36 17.61
CA ARG A 717 41.94 40.89 17.83
C ARG A 717 42.59 40.03 18.89
N ASP A 718 43.82 39.61 18.63
CA ASP A 718 44.69 38.89 19.54
C ASP A 718 44.82 39.62 20.88
N ASP A 719 44.65 38.90 21.99
CA ASP A 719 45.70 38.72 23.01
C ASP A 719 45.14 38.10 24.32
N VAL A 720 45.87 37.08 24.78
CA VAL A 720 46.02 36.57 26.16
C VAL A 720 44.86 35.75 26.79
N LEU A 721 45.27 34.52 27.14
CA LEU A 721 44.70 33.55 28.08
C LEU A 721 43.78 34.11 29.18
N ASP A 722 42.56 33.55 29.27
CA ASP A 722 41.98 33.15 30.55
C ASP A 722 41.02 31.95 30.39
N THR A 723 41.08 31.07 31.38
CA THR A 723 40.41 29.77 31.55
C THR A 723 38.86 29.85 31.69
N PRO A 724 38.13 28.70 31.70
CA PRO A 724 36.85 28.51 31.00
C PRO A 724 35.64 28.80 31.88
N TYR A 725 34.79 29.75 31.48
CA TYR A 725 33.44 29.92 32.07
C TYR A 725 32.53 30.73 31.14
N ALA A 726 32.38 30.34 29.87
CA ALA A 726 31.44 31.01 28.97
C ALA A 726 31.04 30.18 27.73
N LEU A 727 30.61 28.93 27.93
CA LEU A 727 29.71 28.28 26.95
C LEU A 727 28.30 28.37 27.51
N ARG A 728 27.66 29.53 27.32
CA ARG A 728 26.24 29.71 27.62
C ARG A 728 25.42 28.89 26.63
N GLU A 729 24.68 27.95 27.21
CA GLU A 729 23.27 27.69 26.93
C GLU A 729 22.90 27.47 25.46
N THR A 730 23.14 26.26 24.98
CA THR A 730 22.31 25.69 23.93
C THR A 730 21.48 24.58 24.55
N HIS A 731 20.16 24.79 24.64
CA HIS A 731 19.16 23.84 25.14
C HIS A 731 19.08 22.62 24.22
N HIS A 732 20.05 21.72 24.32
CA HIS A 732 20.04 20.44 23.62
C HIS A 732 19.39 19.39 24.52
N THR A 733 18.33 18.76 24.01
CA THR A 733 17.69 17.61 24.63
C THR A 733 18.36 16.33 24.13
N LEU A 734 18.72 15.44 25.03
CA LEU A 734 19.37 14.16 24.73
C LEU A 734 18.47 13.01 25.18
N LEU A 735 18.46 11.90 24.44
CA LEU A 735 17.78 10.67 24.86
C LEU A 735 18.74 9.86 25.74
N ALA A 736 18.30 9.46 26.93
CA ALA A 736 19.13 8.74 27.88
C ALA A 736 18.39 7.56 28.53
N ILE A 737 19.14 6.52 28.89
CA ILE A 737 18.70 5.41 29.74
C ILE A 737 19.62 5.36 30.96
N PRO A 738 19.12 5.11 32.19
CA PRO A 738 19.96 4.94 33.37
C PRO A 738 21.02 3.85 33.17
N LEU A 739 22.28 4.11 33.56
CA LEU A 739 23.41 3.19 33.37
C LEU A 739 23.18 1.82 34.04
N LYS A 740 22.41 1.79 35.13
CA LYS A 740 22.06 0.55 35.85
C LYS A 740 20.98 -0.29 35.16
N HIS A 741 20.39 0.20 34.06
CA HIS A 741 19.35 -0.52 33.34
C HIS A 741 19.93 -1.76 32.63
N PRO A 742 19.25 -2.93 32.66
CA PRO A 742 19.74 -4.15 32.03
C PRO A 742 20.11 -3.99 30.54
N THR A 743 19.35 -3.19 29.79
CA THR A 743 19.64 -2.90 28.37
C THR A 743 20.96 -2.15 28.17
N ALA A 744 21.34 -1.26 29.08
CA ALA A 744 22.61 -0.52 29.00
C ALA A 744 23.83 -1.45 29.15
N ASN A 745 23.69 -2.53 29.93
CA ASN A 745 24.72 -3.56 30.06
C ASN A 745 24.87 -4.44 28.80
N ASN A 746 23.82 -4.55 27.97
CA ASN A 746 23.87 -5.30 26.71
C ASN A 746 24.44 -4.46 25.55
N LEU A 747 24.34 -3.14 25.62
CA LEU A 747 24.87 -2.19 24.62
C LEU A 747 26.38 -1.90 24.77
N SER A 748 27.00 -2.36 25.85
CA SER A 748 28.39 -2.07 26.22
C SER A 748 29.39 -3.19 25.85
N VAL A 749 28.99 -4.13 24.99
CA VAL A 749 29.82 -5.25 24.49
C VAL A 749 30.29 -5.01 23.06
#